data_AF-A0AAW0BMZ3-F1
#
_entry.id   AF-A0AAW0BMZ3-F1
#
_cell.length_a   1.000
_cell.length_b   1.000
_cell.length_c   1.000
_cell.angle_alpha   90.00
_cell.angle_beta   90.00
_cell.angle_gamma   90.00
#
_symmetry.space_group_name_H-M   'P 1'
#
loop_
_entity.id
_entity.type
_entity.pdbx_description
1 polymer ?
#
loop_
_entity_poly.entity_id
_entity_poly.type
_entity_poly.pdbx_seq_one_letter_code
_entity_poly.pdbx_strand_id
1 'polypeptide(L)'
;MARASKNTSAEGKKSGGRKKKTSEVQSVTAQSLAQNTRDARAKYTNAENTTKAYGGYLARGDEFLAAVQGIDTDLLAKAFSKPPNQHSAIALEMFITQKCLVEGLGKSTADGIHGAYAKYWDNMYAPLYCCLDGDKYAGEYHWNDEINKVTGCPARAGIVKSLVKIIKIRDGEKGAAATRNHAEAMSVEDMTCLMNWSESVCPTAKLVEATKAGIAPTVLAERILLLKHGLMRGFASSGFTLWTRNFELCGLQMRDLTLDCVTPLPFNHPYFKVFLDGRKGWQHKQGYDGTRESNEYNIYGQPDLPALDMYQYLLVWLPFYELCLGRKLQPDDYIFPYIATNGTIHPKREMTLQMCQDLITEFTVGAGLKKTYTTHSFRRGGAQYRFMFAPLGKRWSLNIVRWWGGWAIGEHVDTLMKYLLDSLQSYETGHADALCPVPHEVDKSFMGEHLQVKPVTTQEFRATTAEIMAQLKAISLEATLSHHRRATPSPLSHPASPAVPLSAPTQPIPPSNTPPNVSTSNTTSRPISRTPISEQVEVIAGVAIPDLKKGDRAWLDAVRQWEHGDENQGLKALRDWPREWYSDGMRKVTGAKRSQRKLIFEEYERLGRNESEFIKAYPEAHKRISKLIDAIRKSNKARGVTIGRRSKRGSVH
;
A
#
# COMPACT_ATOMS: atom_id res chain seq x y z
N MET A 1 -62.51 -12.91 33.61
CA MET A 1 -63.05 -11.91 34.56
C MET A 1 -61.93 -11.47 35.53
N ALA A 2 -62.21 -10.63 36.53
CA ALA A 2 -61.21 -9.97 37.40
C ALA A 2 -60.25 -10.95 38.12
N ARG A 3 -58.98 -10.65 38.46
CA ARG A 3 -58.19 -9.40 38.68
C ARG A 3 -58.20 -8.84 40.12
N ALA A 4 -57.30 -9.36 40.96
CA ALA A 4 -56.61 -8.66 42.06
C ALA A 4 -55.34 -9.50 42.41
N SER A 5 -54.07 -9.05 42.44
CA SER A 5 -53.39 -7.74 42.48
C SER A 5 -53.16 -7.12 43.88
N LYS A 6 -51.94 -7.28 44.40
CA LYS A 6 -51.19 -6.23 45.15
C LYS A 6 -49.68 -6.49 45.08
N ASN A 7 -48.90 -5.44 44.90
CA ASN A 7 -47.42 -5.44 44.87
C ASN A 7 -46.85 -5.17 46.26
N THR A 8 -45.58 -5.54 46.51
CA THR A 8 -44.54 -4.56 46.90
C THR A 8 -43.10 -5.04 46.65
N SER A 9 -42.25 -4.03 46.47
CA SER A 9 -40.77 -3.93 46.49
C SER A 9 -40.03 -4.61 47.66
N ALA A 10 -38.70 -4.82 47.63
CA ALA A 10 -37.69 -4.81 46.54
C ALA A 10 -36.29 -5.27 47.07
N GLU A 11 -35.34 -5.46 46.14
CA GLU A 11 -33.86 -5.50 46.28
C GLU A 11 -33.16 -6.51 47.22
N GLY A 12 -32.04 -7.07 46.75
CA GLY A 12 -31.19 -8.00 47.50
C GLY A 12 -30.17 -8.77 46.65
N LYS A 13 -29.10 -8.11 46.17
CA LYS A 13 -28.04 -8.76 45.38
C LYS A 13 -27.33 -9.86 46.16
N LYS A 14 -27.16 -11.05 45.56
CA LYS A 14 -26.09 -12.01 45.92
C LYS A 14 -25.38 -12.54 44.67
N SER A 15 -24.14 -12.99 44.85
CA SER A 15 -23.11 -13.11 43.83
C SER A 15 -22.70 -14.55 43.51
N GLY A 16 -21.98 -14.71 42.39
CA GLY A 16 -20.92 -15.73 42.26
C GLY A 16 -21.34 -17.19 42.12
N GLY A 17 -21.60 -17.64 40.88
CA GLY A 17 -21.93 -19.04 40.56
C GLY A 17 -21.18 -19.60 39.34
N ARG A 18 -19.86 -19.37 39.22
CA ARG A 18 -19.06 -19.82 38.06
C ARG A 18 -18.94 -21.35 38.04
N LYS A 19 -19.83 -22.05 37.32
CA LYS A 19 -19.78 -23.51 37.13
C LYS A 19 -18.40 -23.94 36.63
N LYS A 20 -17.64 -24.63 37.50
CA LYS A 20 -16.31 -25.16 37.21
C LYS A 20 -16.46 -26.35 36.27
N LYS A 21 -16.19 -26.15 34.97
CA LYS A 21 -16.25 -27.22 33.97
C LYS A 21 -15.07 -28.17 34.20
N THR A 22 -15.33 -29.30 34.87
CA THR A 22 -14.37 -30.40 34.99
C THR A 22 -14.11 -30.97 33.60
N SER A 23 -12.95 -30.66 33.04
CA SER A 23 -12.43 -31.34 31.86
C SER A 23 -11.86 -32.69 32.29
N GLU A 24 -12.48 -33.78 31.86
CA GLU A 24 -11.78 -35.07 31.81
C GLU A 24 -10.52 -34.90 30.97
N VAL A 25 -9.38 -35.28 31.54
CA VAL A 25 -8.11 -35.32 30.81
C VAL A 25 -8.14 -36.59 29.97
N GLN A 26 -8.52 -36.46 28.70
CA GLN A 26 -8.36 -37.54 27.73
C GLN A 26 -6.91 -38.05 27.75
N SER A 27 -6.72 -39.35 27.56
CA SER A 27 -5.40 -39.99 27.60
C SER A 27 -4.58 -39.69 26.35
N VAL A 28 -4.09 -38.44 26.24
CA VAL A 28 -3.29 -37.98 25.11
C VAL A 28 -1.88 -38.57 25.22
N THR A 29 -1.46 -39.35 24.22
CA THR A 29 -0.14 -39.99 24.22
C THR A 29 0.96 -38.93 24.07
N ALA A 30 2.12 -39.16 24.69
CA ALA A 30 3.27 -38.25 24.59
C ALA A 30 3.62 -37.90 23.13
N GLN A 31 3.64 -38.92 22.25
CA GLN A 31 3.90 -38.76 20.81
C GLN A 31 2.91 -37.79 20.15
N SER A 32 1.62 -37.87 20.46
CA SER A 32 0.62 -36.94 19.92
C SER A 32 0.77 -35.51 20.48
N LEU A 33 1.23 -35.33 21.73
CA LEU A 33 1.57 -34.00 22.27
C LEU A 33 2.78 -33.39 21.56
N ALA A 34 3.84 -34.17 21.29
CA ALA A 34 4.97 -33.67 20.51
C ALA A 34 4.62 -33.42 19.04
N GLN A 35 3.75 -34.23 18.44
CA GLN A 35 3.29 -33.99 17.07
C GLN A 35 2.47 -32.69 16.98
N ASN A 36 1.50 -32.49 17.88
CA ASN A 36 0.80 -31.21 18.03
C ASN A 36 1.77 -30.03 18.27
N THR A 37 2.85 -30.25 19.04
CA THR A 37 3.89 -29.23 19.29
C THR A 37 4.72 -28.93 18.04
N ARG A 38 5.06 -29.94 17.22
CA ARG A 38 5.74 -29.78 15.92
C ARG A 38 4.87 -29.01 14.94
N ASP A 39 3.60 -29.41 14.81
CA ASP A 39 2.66 -28.81 13.88
C ASP A 39 2.33 -27.37 14.29
N ALA A 40 2.24 -27.09 15.60
CA ALA A 40 2.17 -25.72 16.11
C ALA A 40 3.45 -24.91 15.81
N ARG A 41 4.65 -25.44 16.04
CA ARG A 41 5.92 -24.76 15.71
C ARG A 41 6.05 -24.49 14.21
N ALA A 42 5.69 -25.46 13.36
CA ALA A 42 5.69 -25.31 11.91
C ALA A 42 4.72 -24.22 11.44
N LYS A 43 3.51 -24.17 12.03
CA LYS A 43 2.43 -23.24 11.66
C LYS A 43 2.57 -21.83 12.22
N TYR A 44 3.15 -21.67 13.41
CA TYR A 44 3.14 -20.39 14.16
C TYR A 44 4.51 -19.73 14.34
N THR A 45 5.64 -20.43 14.13
CA THR A 45 6.97 -19.83 14.37
C THR A 45 7.55 -19.07 13.17
N ASN A 46 7.07 -19.31 11.93
CA ASN A 46 7.58 -18.63 10.72
C ASN A 46 6.48 -18.37 9.69
N ALA A 47 6.51 -17.22 9.02
CA ALA A 47 5.69 -16.99 7.83
C ALA A 47 6.21 -17.80 6.62
N GLU A 48 5.33 -18.27 5.75
CA GLU A 48 5.70 -19.08 4.57
C GLU A 48 6.80 -18.43 3.71
N ASN A 49 6.72 -17.11 3.52
CA ASN A 49 7.68 -16.37 2.69
C ASN A 49 9.08 -16.37 3.31
N THR A 50 9.19 -16.37 4.65
CA THR A 50 10.48 -16.53 5.35
C THR A 50 11.03 -17.94 5.14
N THR A 51 10.19 -18.97 5.24
CA THR A 51 10.59 -20.37 4.98
C THR A 51 11.06 -20.56 3.53
N LYS A 52 10.35 -19.99 2.55
CA LYS A 52 10.74 -19.98 1.13
C LYS A 52 12.05 -19.23 0.89
N ALA A 53 12.23 -18.05 1.51
CA ALA A 53 13.47 -17.28 1.41
C ALA A 53 14.68 -18.01 2.00
N TYR A 54 14.52 -18.63 3.18
CA TYR A 54 15.58 -19.40 3.86
C TYR A 54 16.01 -20.62 3.04
N GLY A 55 15.07 -21.39 2.48
CA GLY A 55 15.40 -22.49 1.57
C GLY A 55 16.22 -22.02 0.35
N GLY A 56 15.89 -20.85 -0.20
CA GLY A 56 16.67 -20.23 -1.26
C GLY A 56 18.08 -19.75 -0.85
N TYR A 57 18.30 -19.38 0.42
CA TYR A 57 19.64 -19.03 0.92
C TYR A 57 20.53 -20.25 1.15
N LEU A 58 19.95 -21.39 1.55
CA LEU A 58 20.66 -22.65 1.68
C LEU A 58 21.15 -23.13 0.30
N ALA A 59 20.24 -23.28 -0.66
CA ALA A 59 20.58 -23.74 -2.01
C ALA A 59 21.66 -22.87 -2.71
N ARG A 60 21.60 -21.54 -2.56
CA ARG A 60 22.65 -20.64 -3.08
C ARG A 60 24.00 -20.75 -2.37
N GLY A 61 24.03 -21.29 -1.15
CA GLY A 61 25.26 -21.61 -0.43
C GLY A 61 25.86 -22.93 -0.90
N ASP A 62 25.03 -23.92 -1.19
CA ASP A 62 25.46 -25.18 -1.82
C ASP A 62 26.03 -24.94 -3.23
N GLU A 63 25.34 -24.12 -4.04
CA GLU A 63 25.81 -23.62 -5.35
C GLU A 63 27.16 -22.86 -5.23
N PHE A 64 27.34 -22.09 -4.15
CA PHE A 64 28.58 -21.36 -3.90
C PHE A 64 29.74 -22.30 -3.53
N LEU A 65 29.54 -23.25 -2.61
CA LEU A 65 30.59 -24.19 -2.21
C LEU A 65 31.07 -25.06 -3.39
N ALA A 66 30.17 -25.44 -4.29
CA ALA A 66 30.52 -26.18 -5.51
C ALA A 66 31.42 -25.38 -6.49
N ALA A 67 31.57 -24.06 -6.29
CA ALA A 67 32.39 -23.18 -7.13
C ALA A 67 33.69 -22.68 -6.45
N VAL A 68 33.92 -22.99 -5.16
CA VAL A 68 35.14 -22.58 -4.44
C VAL A 68 36.30 -23.55 -4.73
N GLN A 69 37.50 -22.99 -4.93
CA GLN A 69 38.74 -23.73 -5.20
C GLN A 69 39.85 -23.30 -4.23
N GLY A 70 40.84 -24.17 -3.97
CA GLY A 70 42.08 -23.82 -3.26
C GLY A 70 42.20 -24.23 -1.77
N ILE A 71 41.25 -24.99 -1.25
CA ILE A 71 41.29 -25.65 0.08
C ILE A 71 41.01 -27.14 -0.13
N ASP A 72 41.33 -28.00 0.85
CA ASP A 72 40.95 -29.42 0.85
C ASP A 72 39.46 -29.60 0.50
N THR A 73 39.22 -30.02 -0.74
CA THR A 73 37.94 -29.83 -1.44
C THR A 73 36.87 -30.77 -0.91
N ASP A 74 37.25 -31.98 -0.51
CA ASP A 74 36.33 -33.02 -0.07
C ASP A 74 35.71 -32.72 1.30
N LEU A 75 36.39 -31.96 2.16
CA LEU A 75 35.84 -31.54 3.46
C LEU A 75 35.13 -30.18 3.36
N LEU A 76 35.65 -29.25 2.55
CA LEU A 76 35.01 -27.95 2.33
C LEU A 76 33.69 -28.06 1.56
N ALA A 77 33.60 -28.91 0.53
CA ALA A 77 32.34 -29.16 -0.18
C ALA A 77 31.22 -29.72 0.74
N LYS A 78 31.61 -30.35 1.86
CA LYS A 78 30.70 -30.89 2.87
C LYS A 78 30.39 -29.89 4.00
N ALA A 79 30.92 -28.65 3.96
CA ALA A 79 30.81 -27.69 5.06
C ALA A 79 29.38 -27.20 5.36
N PHE A 80 28.44 -27.25 4.40
CA PHE A 80 27.01 -26.98 4.63
C PHE A 80 26.15 -28.26 4.76
N SER A 81 26.77 -29.44 4.70
CA SER A 81 26.08 -30.71 4.97
C SER A 81 25.75 -30.88 6.47
N LYS A 82 25.08 -31.99 6.79
CA LYS A 82 24.77 -32.42 8.16
C LYS A 82 25.55 -33.72 8.44
N PRO A 83 26.33 -33.82 9.53
CA PRO A 83 26.63 -32.79 10.53
C PRO A 83 27.60 -31.70 10.01
N PRO A 84 27.67 -30.53 10.68
CA PRO A 84 28.70 -29.53 10.39
C PRO A 84 30.11 -30.02 10.77
N ASN A 85 31.12 -29.46 10.11
CA ASN A 85 32.54 -29.78 10.26
C ASN A 85 33.38 -28.52 10.55
N GLN A 86 34.70 -28.69 10.69
CA GLN A 86 35.64 -27.59 11.02
C GLN A 86 35.56 -26.38 10.07
N HIS A 87 35.15 -26.58 8.81
CA HIS A 87 35.03 -25.51 7.82
C HIS A 87 33.63 -24.86 7.80
N SER A 88 32.61 -25.39 8.47
CA SER A 88 31.22 -24.87 8.41
C SER A 88 31.09 -23.39 8.77
N ALA A 89 31.87 -22.89 9.74
CA ALA A 89 31.87 -21.48 10.12
C ALA A 89 32.57 -20.60 9.06
N ILE A 90 33.73 -21.04 8.57
CA ILE A 90 34.56 -20.33 7.58
C ILE A 90 33.87 -20.30 6.21
N ALA A 91 33.27 -21.41 5.79
CA ALA A 91 32.44 -21.52 4.58
C ALA A 91 31.29 -20.49 4.59
N LEU A 92 30.62 -20.32 5.73
CA LEU A 92 29.54 -19.35 5.88
C LEU A 92 30.05 -17.91 5.90
N GLU A 93 31.20 -17.66 6.51
CA GLU A 93 31.89 -16.36 6.44
C GLU A 93 32.27 -16.00 5.00
N MET A 94 32.85 -16.95 4.26
CA MET A 94 33.18 -16.80 2.83
C MET A 94 31.92 -16.55 1.98
N PHE A 95 30.82 -17.27 2.23
CA PHE A 95 29.56 -17.07 1.51
C PHE A 95 28.93 -15.69 1.78
N ILE A 96 28.92 -15.25 3.04
CA ILE A 96 28.44 -13.91 3.42
C ILE A 96 29.38 -12.83 2.85
N THR A 97 30.69 -13.08 2.80
CA THR A 97 31.68 -12.19 2.18
C THR A 97 31.44 -12.05 0.68
N GLN A 98 31.29 -13.16 -0.04
CA GLN A 98 30.97 -13.17 -1.46
C GLN A 98 29.67 -12.41 -1.74
N LYS A 99 28.59 -12.69 -0.99
CA LYS A 99 27.30 -12.05 -1.23
C LYS A 99 27.25 -10.58 -0.82
N CYS A 100 27.83 -10.20 0.31
CA CYS A 100 27.67 -8.84 0.84
C CYS A 100 28.84 -7.91 0.53
N LEU A 101 30.08 -8.41 0.47
CA LEU A 101 31.27 -7.58 0.22
C LEU A 101 31.69 -7.59 -1.26
N VAL A 102 31.62 -8.73 -1.95
CA VAL A 102 31.99 -8.83 -3.39
C VAL A 102 30.81 -8.48 -4.31
N GLU A 103 29.66 -9.12 -4.14
CA GLU A 103 28.41 -8.81 -4.88
C GLU A 103 27.67 -7.57 -4.35
N GLY A 104 28.24 -6.89 -3.35
CA GLY A 104 27.74 -5.59 -2.85
C GLY A 104 26.40 -5.61 -2.11
N LEU A 105 25.84 -6.78 -1.79
CA LEU A 105 24.52 -6.87 -1.16
C LEU A 105 24.51 -6.34 0.29
N GLY A 106 23.35 -5.86 0.72
CA GLY A 106 23.17 -5.17 2.01
C GLY A 106 22.87 -6.09 3.20
N LYS A 107 22.76 -5.47 4.38
CA LYS A 107 22.54 -6.12 5.68
C LYS A 107 21.36 -7.10 5.71
N SER A 108 20.28 -6.85 4.97
CA SER A 108 19.13 -7.75 4.87
C SER A 108 19.47 -9.11 4.25
N THR A 109 20.47 -9.16 3.36
CA THR A 109 21.01 -10.41 2.81
C THR A 109 21.89 -11.11 3.83
N ALA A 110 22.74 -10.38 4.55
CA ALA A 110 23.58 -10.93 5.62
C ALA A 110 22.74 -11.55 6.75
N ASP A 111 21.72 -10.83 7.25
CA ASP A 111 20.76 -11.32 8.24
C ASP A 111 19.91 -12.49 7.71
N GLY A 112 19.54 -12.45 6.42
CA GLY A 112 18.81 -13.54 5.77
C GLY A 112 19.60 -14.85 5.69
N ILE A 113 20.87 -14.77 5.29
CA ILE A 113 21.79 -15.91 5.23
C ILE A 113 22.10 -16.41 6.65
N HIS A 114 22.52 -15.53 7.56
CA HIS A 114 22.81 -15.88 8.96
C HIS A 114 21.61 -16.54 9.65
N GLY A 115 20.40 -16.00 9.50
CA GLY A 115 19.18 -16.57 10.08
C GLY A 115 18.78 -17.91 9.46
N ALA A 116 18.99 -18.10 8.15
CA ALA A 116 18.73 -19.37 7.47
C ALA A 116 19.67 -20.48 7.97
N TYR A 117 20.98 -20.21 8.01
CA TYR A 117 21.99 -21.18 8.47
C TYR A 117 21.91 -21.45 9.98
N ALA A 118 21.63 -20.43 10.81
CA ALA A 118 21.36 -20.62 12.23
C ALA A 118 20.19 -21.60 12.43
N LYS A 119 19.05 -21.34 11.80
CA LYS A 119 17.88 -22.24 11.87
C LYS A 119 18.17 -23.64 11.33
N TYR A 120 18.98 -23.78 10.29
CA TYR A 120 19.30 -25.06 9.65
C TYR A 120 20.09 -26.02 10.56
N TRP A 121 21.05 -25.50 11.33
CA TRP A 121 21.82 -26.26 12.31
C TRP A 121 21.14 -26.33 13.69
N ASP A 122 20.53 -25.25 14.19
CA ASP A 122 19.76 -25.26 15.45
C ASP A 122 18.61 -26.31 15.43
N ASN A 123 18.11 -26.71 14.26
CA ASN A 123 17.04 -27.71 14.11
C ASN A 123 17.55 -29.06 13.56
N MET A 124 18.83 -29.40 13.72
CA MET A 124 19.42 -30.56 13.02
C MET A 124 18.85 -31.92 13.44
N TYR A 125 18.58 -32.14 14.74
CA TYR A 125 18.13 -33.43 15.29
C TYR A 125 16.67 -33.42 15.82
N ALA A 126 15.89 -32.39 15.53
CA ALA A 126 14.48 -32.28 15.92
C ALA A 126 13.49 -33.42 15.50
N PRO A 127 13.74 -34.30 14.48
CA PRO A 127 12.73 -35.25 14.03
C PRO A 127 12.35 -36.41 14.97
N LEU A 128 13.23 -36.85 15.87
CA LEU A 128 13.02 -38.11 16.61
C LEU A 128 13.05 -37.94 18.14
N TYR A 129 12.23 -38.74 18.82
CA TYR A 129 12.38 -38.98 20.26
C TYR A 129 13.71 -39.69 20.54
N CYS A 130 14.24 -39.50 21.75
CA CYS A 130 15.39 -40.24 22.28
C CYS A 130 16.72 -40.02 21.54
N CYS A 131 17.28 -38.80 21.64
CA CYS A 131 18.74 -38.60 21.49
C CYS A 131 19.26 -37.65 22.57
N LEU A 132 20.34 -38.04 23.26
CA LEU A 132 21.02 -37.22 24.28
C LEU A 132 21.79 -36.04 23.67
N ASP A 133 21.92 -36.04 22.34
CA ASP A 133 22.57 -35.01 21.52
C ASP A 133 21.60 -33.92 20.98
N GLY A 134 20.36 -33.85 21.49
CA GLY A 134 19.27 -33.06 20.89
C GLY A 134 19.61 -31.59 20.59
N ASP A 135 20.33 -30.93 21.49
CA ASP A 135 20.75 -29.52 21.37
C ASP A 135 22.24 -29.36 20.95
N LYS A 136 22.94 -30.43 20.56
CA LYS A 136 24.41 -30.46 20.33
C LYS A 136 24.95 -29.39 19.37
N TYR A 137 24.12 -28.97 18.41
CA TYR A 137 24.44 -27.96 17.40
C TYR A 137 23.59 -26.69 17.50
N ALA A 138 22.90 -26.51 18.64
CA ALA A 138 22.23 -25.27 18.98
C ALA A 138 23.10 -24.45 19.96
N GLY A 139 22.95 -23.12 19.95
CA GLY A 139 23.71 -22.24 20.85
C GLY A 139 25.14 -21.91 20.38
N GLU A 140 25.99 -21.48 21.30
CA GLU A 140 27.29 -20.86 21.02
C GLU A 140 28.29 -21.85 20.38
N TYR A 141 28.83 -21.50 19.22
CA TYR A 141 29.79 -22.34 18.48
C TYR A 141 31.11 -22.51 19.25
N HIS A 142 31.51 -23.77 19.42
CA HIS A 142 32.84 -24.16 19.88
C HIS A 142 33.36 -25.28 18.97
N TRP A 143 34.61 -25.15 18.55
CA TRP A 143 35.37 -26.24 17.95
C TRP A 143 36.24 -26.87 19.05
N ASN A 144 36.38 -28.20 19.03
CA ASN A 144 37.30 -28.91 19.91
C ASN A 144 38.24 -29.77 19.06
N ASP A 145 39.51 -29.34 19.01
CA ASP A 145 40.60 -29.96 18.27
C ASP A 145 40.94 -31.37 18.77
N GLU A 146 40.89 -31.62 20.08
CA GLU A 146 41.25 -32.91 20.69
C GLU A 146 40.35 -34.06 20.23
N ILE A 147 39.08 -33.77 19.96
CA ILE A 147 38.07 -34.75 19.53
C ILE A 147 37.57 -34.54 18.09
N ASN A 148 38.14 -33.57 17.37
CA ASN A 148 37.77 -33.14 16.02
C ASN A 148 36.25 -32.96 15.81
N LYS A 149 35.57 -32.25 16.72
CA LYS A 149 34.12 -32.05 16.66
C LYS A 149 33.72 -30.59 16.87
N VAL A 150 32.77 -30.16 16.05
CA VAL A 150 31.94 -28.97 16.29
C VAL A 150 30.93 -29.26 17.41
N THR A 151 30.72 -28.28 18.28
CA THR A 151 29.54 -28.15 19.15
C THR A 151 28.96 -26.75 19.01
N GLY A 152 27.66 -26.60 19.28
CA GLY A 152 26.92 -25.38 18.99
C GLY A 152 26.74 -25.09 17.49
N CYS A 153 26.17 -23.95 17.16
CA CYS A 153 25.75 -23.61 15.81
C CYS A 153 26.82 -22.78 15.06
N PRO A 154 27.41 -23.24 13.94
CA PRO A 154 28.46 -22.50 13.22
C PRO A 154 28.07 -21.08 12.77
N ALA A 155 26.80 -20.82 12.47
CA ALA A 155 26.32 -19.46 12.19
C ALA A 155 26.47 -18.48 13.36
N ARG A 156 26.57 -19.00 14.60
CA ARG A 156 26.77 -18.21 15.83
C ARG A 156 28.26 -18.11 16.22
N ALA A 157 29.19 -18.54 15.36
CA ALA A 157 30.62 -18.36 15.55
C ALA A 157 31.02 -16.88 15.61
N GLY A 158 32.12 -16.59 16.33
CA GLY A 158 32.63 -15.22 16.50
C GLY A 158 32.92 -14.51 15.17
N ILE A 159 33.50 -15.23 14.20
CA ILE A 159 33.80 -14.73 12.86
C ILE A 159 32.53 -14.30 12.10
N VAL A 160 31.51 -15.18 12.05
CA VAL A 160 30.22 -14.91 11.37
C VAL A 160 29.46 -13.76 12.05
N LYS A 161 29.38 -13.76 13.39
CA LYS A 161 28.79 -12.66 14.18
C LYS A 161 29.48 -11.32 13.88
N SER A 162 30.81 -11.33 13.76
CA SER A 162 31.62 -10.12 13.53
C SER A 162 31.46 -9.60 12.10
N LEU A 163 31.50 -10.47 11.09
CA LEU A 163 31.24 -10.10 9.70
C LEU A 163 29.83 -9.50 9.51
N VAL A 164 28.80 -10.12 10.10
CA VAL A 164 27.42 -9.57 10.06
C VAL A 164 27.35 -8.21 10.77
N LYS A 165 28.10 -8.00 11.86
CA LYS A 165 28.21 -6.69 12.53
C LYS A 165 28.91 -5.65 11.65
N ILE A 166 30.02 -6.01 10.98
CA ILE A 166 30.75 -5.13 10.05
C ILE A 166 29.85 -4.70 8.89
N ILE A 167 29.12 -5.64 8.27
CA ILE A 167 28.17 -5.33 7.19
C ILE A 167 27.06 -4.37 7.67
N LYS A 168 26.58 -4.51 8.91
CA LYS A 168 25.59 -3.61 9.52
C LYS A 168 26.14 -2.20 9.79
N ILE A 169 27.41 -2.10 10.18
CA ILE A 169 28.11 -0.81 10.38
C ILE A 169 28.29 -0.11 9.02
N ARG A 170 28.86 -0.80 8.02
CA ARG A 170 29.02 -0.31 6.63
C ARG A 170 27.71 0.16 6.00
N ASP A 171 26.61 -0.57 6.24
CA ASP A 171 25.27 -0.20 5.76
C ASP A 171 24.60 0.91 6.61
N GLY A 172 25.22 1.35 7.70
CA GLY A 172 24.81 2.47 8.56
C GLY A 172 25.69 3.72 8.41
N GLU A 173 26.97 3.57 8.06
CA GLU A 173 27.91 4.66 7.71
C GLU A 173 27.49 5.43 6.44
N LYS A 174 26.57 4.86 5.67
CA LYS A 174 25.79 5.53 4.63
C LYS A 174 24.94 6.65 5.25
N GLY A 175 25.54 7.84 5.38
CA GLY A 175 25.00 9.03 6.04
C GLY A 175 23.66 9.53 5.49
N ALA A 176 23.11 10.59 6.08
CA ALA A 176 21.68 10.98 6.05
C ALA A 176 20.94 11.04 4.69
N ALA A 177 21.64 11.07 3.54
CA ALA A 177 21.04 10.92 2.22
C ALA A 177 20.71 9.44 1.84
N ALA A 178 21.41 8.47 2.42
CA ALA A 178 21.39 7.06 2.02
C ALA A 178 20.70 6.11 3.02
N THR A 179 20.20 6.64 4.14
CA THR A 179 19.17 6.00 4.98
C THR A 179 17.80 5.89 4.27
N ARG A 180 17.62 6.59 3.14
CA ARG A 180 16.38 6.74 2.35
C ARG A 180 15.88 5.46 1.63
N ASN A 181 15.77 4.35 2.36
CA ASN A 181 15.02 3.15 1.93
C ASN A 181 13.49 3.29 2.14
N HIS A 182 13.02 4.49 2.52
CA HIS A 182 11.62 4.82 2.69
C HIS A 182 11.10 5.56 1.47
N ALA A 183 9.97 5.10 0.91
CA ALA A 183 9.33 5.71 -0.25
C ALA A 183 9.18 7.24 -0.09
N GLU A 184 9.44 7.98 -1.16
CA GLU A 184 9.24 9.43 -1.20
C GLU A 184 7.78 9.75 -0.89
N ALA A 185 7.53 10.74 -0.03
CA ALA A 185 6.18 11.18 0.27
C ALA A 185 5.64 12.01 -0.90
N MET A 186 4.44 11.66 -1.38
CA MET A 186 3.76 12.53 -2.33
C MET A 186 3.17 13.71 -1.59
N SER A 187 3.51 14.94 -1.97
CA SER A 187 2.96 16.13 -1.32
C SER A 187 1.56 16.46 -1.87
N VAL A 188 0.87 17.43 -1.26
CA VAL A 188 -0.47 17.84 -1.75
C VAL A 188 -0.36 18.59 -3.08
N GLU A 189 0.75 19.28 -3.32
CA GLU A 189 1.08 19.95 -4.58
C GLU A 189 1.28 18.91 -5.67
N ASP A 190 2.06 17.85 -5.41
CA ASP A 190 2.28 16.75 -6.35
C ASP A 190 0.99 15.93 -6.61
N MET A 191 0.15 15.71 -5.60
CA MET A 191 -1.22 15.18 -5.77
C MET A 191 -2.08 16.10 -6.64
N THR A 192 -1.98 17.41 -6.46
CA THR A 192 -2.74 18.41 -7.23
C THR A 192 -2.31 18.43 -8.69
N CYS A 193 -1.00 18.38 -8.96
CA CYS A 193 -0.46 18.19 -10.31
C CYS A 193 -0.97 16.90 -10.97
N LEU A 194 -0.97 15.78 -10.23
CA LEU A 194 -1.45 14.48 -10.73
C LEU A 194 -2.95 14.50 -11.07
N MET A 195 -3.79 15.09 -10.22
CA MET A 195 -5.23 15.21 -10.47
C MET A 195 -5.55 16.20 -11.59
N ASN A 196 -4.88 17.36 -11.63
CA ASN A 196 -5.07 18.37 -12.68
C ASN A 196 -4.63 17.85 -14.06
N TRP A 197 -3.52 17.12 -14.14
CA TRP A 197 -3.11 16.44 -15.38
C TRP A 197 -4.13 15.38 -15.81
N SER A 198 -4.63 14.57 -14.86
CA SER A 198 -5.69 13.61 -15.17
C SER A 198 -6.95 14.31 -15.69
N GLU A 199 -7.29 15.49 -15.16
CA GLU A 199 -8.46 16.28 -15.57
C GLU A 199 -8.32 16.88 -16.96
N SER A 200 -7.15 17.40 -17.33
CA SER A 200 -6.91 17.93 -18.68
C SER A 200 -6.86 16.83 -19.76
N VAL A 201 -6.37 15.62 -19.42
CA VAL A 201 -6.36 14.46 -20.34
C VAL A 201 -7.74 13.79 -20.44
N CYS A 202 -8.46 13.69 -19.32
CA CYS A 202 -9.69 12.90 -19.23
C CYS A 202 -10.69 13.55 -18.24
N PRO A 203 -11.45 14.59 -18.67
CA PRO A 203 -12.34 15.34 -17.80
C PRO A 203 -13.34 14.46 -17.04
N THR A 204 -13.49 14.71 -15.75
CA THR A 204 -14.44 14.05 -14.84
C THR A 204 -15.88 14.19 -15.34
N ALA A 205 -16.19 15.30 -16.01
CA ALA A 205 -17.46 15.52 -16.71
C ALA A 205 -17.85 14.35 -17.64
N LYS A 206 -16.92 13.80 -18.43
CA LYS A 206 -17.20 12.68 -19.35
C LYS A 206 -17.70 11.42 -18.64
N LEU A 207 -17.13 11.08 -17.47
CA LEU A 207 -17.55 9.92 -16.69
C LEU A 207 -18.96 10.15 -16.12
N VAL A 208 -19.23 11.36 -15.64
CA VAL A 208 -20.53 11.77 -15.11
C VAL A 208 -21.60 11.82 -16.20
N GLU A 209 -21.28 12.31 -17.40
CA GLU A 209 -22.18 12.39 -18.56
C GLU A 209 -22.55 11.00 -19.08
N ALA A 210 -21.56 10.12 -19.30
CA ALA A 210 -21.81 8.72 -19.70
C ALA A 210 -22.70 7.98 -18.68
N THR A 211 -22.45 8.21 -17.39
CA THR A 211 -23.26 7.67 -16.29
C THR A 211 -24.70 8.21 -16.31
N LYS A 212 -24.88 9.53 -16.44
CA LYS A 212 -26.21 10.17 -16.51
C LYS A 212 -27.01 9.75 -17.74
N ALA A 213 -26.34 9.53 -18.87
CA ALA A 213 -26.96 9.03 -20.10
C ALA A 213 -27.30 7.53 -20.03
N GLY A 214 -26.69 6.76 -19.12
CA GLY A 214 -26.80 5.30 -19.08
C GLY A 214 -26.11 4.59 -20.24
N ILE A 215 -25.22 5.28 -20.98
CA ILE A 215 -24.56 4.77 -22.20
C ILE A 215 -23.07 4.60 -21.93
N ALA A 216 -22.62 3.34 -21.89
CA ALA A 216 -21.19 3.04 -21.76
C ALA A 216 -20.42 3.45 -23.03
N PRO A 217 -19.19 3.99 -22.91
CA PRO A 217 -18.37 4.36 -24.07
C PRO A 217 -18.11 3.14 -24.96
N THR A 218 -18.54 3.19 -26.22
CA THR A 218 -18.39 2.08 -27.16
C THR A 218 -16.97 1.98 -27.72
N VAL A 219 -16.32 3.11 -28.02
CA VAL A 219 -14.97 3.13 -28.61
C VAL A 219 -13.94 2.64 -27.60
N LEU A 220 -13.25 1.52 -27.92
CA LEU A 220 -12.30 0.83 -27.04
C LEU A 220 -11.24 1.75 -26.42
N ALA A 221 -10.66 2.65 -27.21
CA ALA A 221 -9.62 3.57 -26.75
C ALA A 221 -10.13 4.58 -25.71
N GLU A 222 -11.32 5.14 -25.93
CA GLU A 222 -11.95 6.07 -24.98
C GLU A 222 -12.43 5.33 -23.72
N ARG A 223 -13.00 4.13 -23.85
CA ARG A 223 -13.39 3.29 -22.71
C ARG A 223 -12.18 2.92 -21.84
N ILE A 224 -11.04 2.55 -22.43
CA ILE A 224 -9.79 2.30 -21.69
C ILE A 224 -9.30 3.56 -20.98
N LEU A 225 -9.34 4.73 -21.65
CA LEU A 225 -8.91 6.00 -21.07
C LEU A 225 -9.78 6.37 -19.84
N LEU A 226 -11.10 6.40 -20.00
CA LEU A 226 -12.04 6.74 -18.93
C LEU A 226 -11.95 5.77 -17.76
N LEU A 227 -11.83 4.47 -18.01
CA LEU A 227 -11.61 3.46 -16.97
C LEU A 227 -10.29 3.70 -16.22
N LYS A 228 -9.19 4.01 -16.91
CA LYS A 228 -7.88 4.26 -16.29
C LYS A 228 -7.90 5.49 -15.39
N HIS A 229 -8.39 6.62 -15.89
CA HIS A 229 -8.41 7.88 -15.14
C HIS A 229 -9.44 7.87 -14.00
N GLY A 230 -10.62 7.25 -14.20
CA GLY A 230 -11.59 7.05 -13.12
C GLY A 230 -11.03 6.20 -11.97
N LEU A 231 -10.46 5.03 -12.30
CA LEU A 231 -9.85 4.14 -11.32
C LEU A 231 -8.71 4.83 -10.57
N MET A 232 -7.80 5.48 -11.29
CA MET A 232 -6.59 6.05 -10.68
C MET A 232 -6.88 7.28 -9.81
N ARG A 233 -7.86 8.11 -10.16
CA ARG A 233 -8.37 9.19 -9.27
C ARG A 233 -8.88 8.62 -7.94
N GLY A 234 -9.78 7.64 -8.02
CA GLY A 234 -10.33 6.97 -6.83
C GLY A 234 -9.23 6.29 -6.02
N PHE A 235 -8.29 5.62 -6.66
CA PHE A 235 -7.20 4.89 -6.01
C PHE A 235 -6.21 5.83 -5.30
N ALA A 236 -5.70 6.86 -5.97
CA ALA A 236 -4.73 7.80 -5.41
C ALA A 236 -5.31 8.59 -4.22
N SER A 237 -6.53 9.13 -4.37
CA SER A 237 -7.22 9.84 -3.30
C SER A 237 -7.57 8.93 -2.10
N SER A 238 -7.98 7.67 -2.36
CA SER A 238 -8.21 6.67 -1.30
C SER A 238 -6.92 6.30 -0.56
N GLY A 239 -5.82 6.07 -1.28
CA GLY A 239 -4.52 5.77 -0.66
C GLY A 239 -3.98 6.91 0.19
N PHE A 240 -4.18 8.16 -0.26
CA PHE A 240 -3.78 9.36 0.46
C PHE A 240 -4.71 9.65 1.67
N THR A 241 -5.98 9.28 1.58
CA THR A 241 -6.97 9.51 2.65
C THR A 241 -6.95 8.42 3.73
N LEU A 242 -7.03 7.14 3.36
CA LEU A 242 -7.10 6.00 4.32
C LEU A 242 -5.74 5.55 4.88
N TRP A 243 -4.65 6.00 4.25
CA TRP A 243 -3.28 5.55 4.58
C TRP A 243 -3.13 4.03 4.48
N THR A 244 -3.80 3.43 3.51
CA THR A 244 -3.72 2.00 3.19
C THR A 244 -2.34 1.62 2.67
N ARG A 245 -1.88 0.42 3.02
CA ARG A 245 -0.81 -0.27 2.27
C ARG A 245 -1.40 -0.85 0.97
N ASN A 246 -0.59 -1.13 -0.05
CA ASN A 246 -1.13 -1.50 -1.38
C ASN A 246 -2.13 -2.67 -1.37
N PHE A 247 -1.86 -3.73 -0.60
CA PHE A 247 -2.76 -4.88 -0.48
C PHE A 247 -4.04 -4.55 0.33
N GLU A 248 -3.98 -3.60 1.26
CA GLU A 248 -5.15 -3.10 2.01
C GLU A 248 -6.09 -2.33 1.05
N LEU A 249 -5.53 -1.61 0.06
CA LEU A 249 -6.31 -0.84 -0.92
C LEU A 249 -6.81 -1.69 -2.10
N CYS A 250 -5.95 -2.55 -2.67
CA CYS A 250 -6.34 -3.44 -3.77
C CYS A 250 -7.28 -4.57 -3.30
N GLY A 251 -7.27 -4.88 -2.00
CA GLY A 251 -8.15 -5.85 -1.36
C GLY A 251 -9.57 -5.35 -1.09
N LEU A 252 -9.86 -4.05 -1.27
CA LEU A 252 -11.13 -3.42 -0.89
C LEU A 252 -12.27 -3.84 -1.83
N GLN A 253 -13.36 -4.36 -1.26
CA GLN A 253 -14.54 -4.87 -1.96
C GLN A 253 -15.80 -4.06 -1.64
N MET A 254 -16.84 -4.19 -2.46
CA MET A 254 -18.06 -3.38 -2.33
C MET A 254 -18.75 -3.53 -0.96
N ARG A 255 -18.69 -4.70 -0.33
CA ARG A 255 -19.19 -4.94 1.05
C ARG A 255 -18.47 -4.11 2.13
N ASP A 256 -17.26 -3.65 1.83
CA ASP A 256 -16.42 -2.89 2.75
C ASP A 256 -16.77 -1.39 2.69
N LEU A 257 -17.79 -1.00 1.90
CA LEU A 257 -18.38 0.34 1.87
C LEU A 257 -19.81 0.35 2.40
N THR A 258 -20.19 1.41 3.12
CA THR A 258 -21.60 1.78 3.33
C THR A 258 -21.83 3.18 2.77
N LEU A 259 -22.50 3.27 1.63
CA LEU A 259 -22.79 4.54 0.96
C LEU A 259 -23.96 5.29 1.63
N ASP A 260 -24.26 6.48 1.12
CA ASP A 260 -25.46 7.28 1.45
C ASP A 260 -25.69 7.52 2.95
N CYS A 261 -24.61 7.59 3.72
CA CYS A 261 -24.65 7.87 5.15
C CYS A 261 -24.80 9.38 5.40
N VAL A 262 -25.52 9.76 6.45
CA VAL A 262 -25.76 11.17 6.81
C VAL A 262 -25.56 11.33 8.32
N THR A 263 -24.93 12.43 8.76
CA THR A 263 -24.76 12.68 10.20
C THR A 263 -26.08 13.07 10.87
N PRO A 264 -26.26 12.81 12.18
CA PRO A 264 -27.45 13.26 12.90
C PRO A 264 -27.69 14.77 12.79
N LEU A 265 -28.95 15.16 13.04
CA LEU A 265 -29.32 16.56 13.23
C LEU A 265 -28.50 17.19 14.37
N PRO A 266 -28.13 18.48 14.27
CA PRO A 266 -28.57 19.45 13.27
C PRO A 266 -27.76 19.46 11.97
N PHE A 267 -26.63 18.74 11.89
CA PHE A 267 -25.62 18.99 10.84
C PHE A 267 -25.94 18.33 9.49
N ASN A 268 -26.53 17.13 9.50
CA ASN A 268 -27.01 16.44 8.29
C ASN A 268 -25.98 16.37 7.14
N HIS A 269 -24.71 16.18 7.46
CA HIS A 269 -23.61 16.12 6.50
C HIS A 269 -23.56 14.73 5.83
N PRO A 270 -23.52 14.64 4.49
CA PRO A 270 -23.40 13.37 3.80
C PRO A 270 -21.95 12.83 3.87
N TYR A 271 -21.83 11.51 3.96
CA TYR A 271 -20.57 10.77 3.99
C TYR A 271 -20.79 9.32 3.50
N PHE A 272 -19.71 8.57 3.35
CA PHE A 272 -19.79 7.10 3.32
C PHE A 272 -18.82 6.48 4.31
N LYS A 273 -19.08 5.23 4.69
CA LYS A 273 -18.20 4.43 5.55
C LYS A 273 -17.28 3.56 4.72
N VAL A 274 -16.06 3.36 5.21
CA VAL A 274 -15.09 2.37 4.70
C VAL A 274 -14.65 1.48 5.84
N PHE A 275 -14.68 0.17 5.65
CA PHE A 275 -14.26 -0.83 6.62
C PHE A 275 -12.93 -1.47 6.18
N LEU A 276 -11.93 -1.51 7.05
CA LEU A 276 -10.64 -2.17 6.78
C LEU A 276 -10.39 -3.29 7.79
N ASP A 277 -10.69 -4.53 7.43
CA ASP A 277 -10.26 -5.72 8.19
C ASP A 277 -8.76 -6.00 8.01
N GLY A 278 -8.16 -6.72 8.98
CA GLY A 278 -6.87 -7.38 8.81
C GLY A 278 -5.65 -6.47 8.64
N ARG A 279 -5.71 -5.21 9.10
CA ARG A 279 -4.59 -4.25 8.97
C ARG A 279 -3.28 -4.85 9.49
N LYS A 280 -2.19 -4.70 8.71
CA LYS A 280 -0.89 -5.30 9.06
C LYS A 280 -0.28 -4.64 10.29
N GLY A 281 -0.18 -5.43 11.37
CA GLY A 281 0.41 -5.07 12.66
C GLY A 281 0.05 -6.07 13.77
N TRP A 282 -1.16 -6.66 13.71
CA TRP A 282 -1.72 -7.55 14.73
C TRP A 282 -0.89 -8.81 15.05
N GLN A 283 -0.13 -9.36 14.10
CA GLN A 283 0.59 -10.64 14.22
C GLN A 283 1.68 -10.70 15.31
N HIS A 284 1.99 -9.58 15.98
CA HIS A 284 2.95 -9.50 17.08
C HIS A 284 2.36 -9.10 18.44
N LYS A 285 1.03 -9.00 18.59
CA LYS A 285 0.40 -8.94 19.92
C LYS A 285 0.58 -10.30 20.63
N GLN A 286 1.55 -10.39 21.54
CA GLN A 286 1.53 -11.41 22.58
C GLN A 286 0.41 -11.09 23.57
N GLY A 287 -0.40 -12.08 23.93
CA GLY A 287 -1.54 -11.94 24.83
C GLY A 287 -2.86 -12.31 24.16
N TYR A 288 -3.66 -13.13 24.86
CA TYR A 288 -5.03 -13.47 24.47
C TYR A 288 -5.96 -12.38 25.01
N ASP A 289 -6.03 -11.22 24.34
CA ASP A 289 -7.01 -10.17 24.62
C ASP A 289 -7.24 -9.31 23.37
N GLY A 290 -8.48 -9.33 22.85
CA GLY A 290 -8.94 -8.51 21.74
C GLY A 290 -9.31 -9.27 20.46
N THR A 291 -10.42 -8.87 19.83
CA THR A 291 -10.79 -9.24 18.46
C THR A 291 -9.85 -8.61 17.42
N ARG A 292 -9.95 -8.99 16.14
CA ARG A 292 -9.28 -8.26 15.06
C ARG A 292 -9.65 -6.78 15.14
N GLU A 293 -8.66 -5.90 15.20
CA GLU A 293 -8.86 -4.45 15.09
C GLU A 293 -9.05 -4.07 13.63
N SER A 294 -10.30 -4.21 13.18
CA SER A 294 -10.81 -3.60 11.96
C SER A 294 -11.19 -2.14 12.22
N ASN A 295 -10.77 -1.23 11.35
CA ASN A 295 -11.14 0.18 11.48
C ASN A 295 -12.30 0.53 10.55
N GLU A 296 -13.29 1.27 11.05
CA GLU A 296 -14.33 1.93 10.26
C GLU A 296 -14.01 3.43 10.11
N TYR A 297 -14.06 3.94 8.89
CA TYR A 297 -13.72 5.33 8.54
C TYR A 297 -14.94 6.04 7.96
N ASN A 298 -15.32 7.16 8.56
CA ASN A 298 -16.33 8.07 7.98
C ASN A 298 -15.63 9.03 7.01
N ILE A 299 -15.91 8.89 5.72
CA ILE A 299 -15.28 9.65 4.63
C ILE A 299 -16.25 10.72 4.13
N TYR A 300 -15.90 11.98 4.38
CA TYR A 300 -16.65 13.18 4.01
C TYR A 300 -16.04 13.85 2.76
N GLY A 301 -16.85 14.65 2.06
CA GLY A 301 -16.37 15.55 1.00
C GLY A 301 -15.32 16.55 1.51
N GLN A 302 -14.38 16.91 0.63
CA GLN A 302 -13.27 17.83 0.90
C GLN A 302 -13.17 18.90 -0.19
N PRO A 303 -14.18 19.77 -0.35
CA PRO A 303 -14.23 20.76 -1.44
C PRO A 303 -13.05 21.76 -1.40
N ASP A 304 -12.52 22.05 -0.21
CA ASP A 304 -11.30 22.86 -0.02
C ASP A 304 -10.03 22.23 -0.63
N LEU A 305 -10.03 20.90 -0.83
CA LEU A 305 -8.87 20.09 -1.17
C LEU A 305 -9.24 19.04 -2.23
N PRO A 306 -9.69 19.44 -3.43
CA PRO A 306 -10.24 18.53 -4.45
C PRO A 306 -9.22 17.52 -4.98
N ALA A 307 -7.92 17.77 -4.81
CA ALA A 307 -6.87 16.78 -5.11
C ALA A 307 -6.91 15.55 -4.18
N LEU A 308 -7.49 15.70 -2.99
CA LEU A 308 -7.54 14.70 -1.92
C LEU A 308 -8.95 14.13 -1.69
N ASP A 309 -9.95 14.58 -2.45
CA ASP A 309 -11.37 14.27 -2.21
C ASP A 309 -11.75 12.85 -2.66
N MET A 310 -11.37 11.88 -1.82
CA MET A 310 -11.77 10.48 -1.92
C MET A 310 -13.29 10.29 -2.03
N TYR A 311 -14.09 11.14 -1.36
CA TYR A 311 -15.54 11.03 -1.37
C TYR A 311 -16.08 11.30 -2.77
N GLN A 312 -15.70 12.44 -3.35
CA GLN A 312 -16.13 12.81 -4.70
C GLN A 312 -15.60 11.86 -5.77
N TYR A 313 -14.32 11.44 -5.71
CA TYR A 313 -13.78 10.55 -6.73
C TYR A 313 -14.37 9.13 -6.70
N LEU A 314 -14.66 8.55 -5.52
CA LEU A 314 -15.32 7.25 -5.47
C LEU A 314 -16.78 7.31 -5.93
N LEU A 315 -17.52 8.37 -5.61
CA LEU A 315 -18.89 8.54 -6.08
C LEU A 315 -19.01 8.81 -7.59
N VAL A 316 -17.95 9.28 -8.26
CA VAL A 316 -17.89 9.27 -9.74
C VAL A 316 -17.40 7.93 -10.28
N TRP A 317 -16.43 7.29 -9.64
CA TRP A 317 -15.84 6.03 -10.11
C TRP A 317 -16.83 4.86 -10.08
N LEU A 318 -17.51 4.62 -8.96
CA LEU A 318 -18.33 3.42 -8.77
C LEU A 318 -19.48 3.33 -9.80
N PRO A 319 -20.29 4.39 -10.06
CA PRO A 319 -21.35 4.32 -11.08
C PRO A 319 -20.82 4.16 -12.50
N PHE A 320 -19.69 4.78 -12.84
CA PHE A 320 -19.06 4.63 -14.17
C PHE A 320 -18.47 3.22 -14.39
N TYR A 321 -17.93 2.62 -13.33
CA TYR A 321 -17.51 1.22 -13.31
C TYR A 321 -18.72 0.28 -13.50
N GLU A 322 -19.81 0.46 -12.76
CA GLU A 322 -21.07 -0.31 -12.95
C GLU A 322 -21.61 -0.22 -14.38
N LEU A 323 -21.63 0.99 -14.95
CA LEU A 323 -22.00 1.24 -16.34
C LEU A 323 -21.12 0.43 -17.32
N CYS A 324 -19.80 0.50 -17.16
CA CYS A 324 -18.86 -0.26 -17.99
C CYS A 324 -18.93 -1.78 -17.76
N LEU A 325 -19.33 -2.21 -16.57
CA LEU A 325 -19.52 -3.61 -16.19
C LEU A 325 -20.87 -4.16 -16.67
N GLY A 326 -21.83 -3.30 -17.03
CA GLY A 326 -23.17 -3.69 -17.46
C GLY A 326 -24.06 -4.28 -16.35
N ARG A 327 -23.64 -4.15 -15.08
CA ARG A 327 -24.38 -4.58 -13.88
C ARG A 327 -23.94 -3.81 -12.65
N LYS A 328 -24.80 -3.77 -11.63
CA LYS A 328 -24.47 -3.31 -10.28
C LYS A 328 -23.35 -4.14 -9.65
N LEU A 329 -22.54 -3.53 -8.78
CA LEU A 329 -21.50 -4.23 -8.03
C LEU A 329 -22.10 -5.19 -7.00
N GLN A 330 -21.50 -6.38 -6.90
CA GLN A 330 -21.81 -7.38 -5.89
C GLN A 330 -20.90 -7.19 -4.68
N PRO A 331 -21.30 -7.63 -3.46
CA PRO A 331 -20.54 -7.39 -2.23
C PRO A 331 -19.07 -7.85 -2.25
N ASP A 332 -18.75 -8.87 -3.03
CA ASP A 332 -17.42 -9.45 -3.22
C ASP A 332 -16.68 -8.98 -4.50
N ASP A 333 -17.25 -8.03 -5.25
CA ASP A 333 -16.50 -7.35 -6.32
C ASP A 333 -15.50 -6.36 -5.73
N TYR A 334 -14.29 -6.33 -6.28
CA TYR A 334 -13.26 -5.36 -5.93
C TYR A 334 -13.60 -3.96 -6.48
N ILE A 335 -13.40 -2.93 -5.66
CA ILE A 335 -13.59 -1.52 -6.01
C ILE A 335 -12.48 -1.04 -6.97
N PHE A 336 -11.28 -1.59 -6.83
CA PHE A 336 -10.14 -1.37 -7.73
C PHE A 336 -9.76 -2.70 -8.42
N PRO A 337 -10.58 -3.15 -9.39
CA PRO A 337 -10.44 -4.47 -10.01
C PRO A 337 -9.22 -4.53 -10.95
N TYR A 338 -8.81 -5.75 -11.28
CA TYR A 338 -7.93 -5.97 -12.42
C TYR A 338 -8.64 -5.61 -13.74
N ILE A 339 -8.05 -4.70 -14.51
CA ILE A 339 -8.48 -4.33 -15.85
C ILE A 339 -7.40 -4.81 -16.84
N ALA A 340 -7.80 -5.62 -17.81
CA ALA A 340 -6.90 -6.12 -18.84
C ALA A 340 -6.60 -5.03 -19.90
N THR A 341 -5.49 -5.19 -20.63
CA THR A 341 -5.03 -4.24 -21.66
C THR A 341 -5.99 -4.02 -22.83
N ASN A 342 -7.03 -4.84 -22.96
CA ASN A 342 -8.12 -4.72 -23.92
C ASN A 342 -9.41 -4.13 -23.31
N GLY A 343 -9.33 -3.47 -22.15
CA GLY A 343 -10.48 -2.88 -21.46
C GLY A 343 -11.41 -3.88 -20.75
N THR A 344 -11.10 -5.18 -20.76
CA THR A 344 -11.91 -6.19 -20.04
C THR A 344 -11.71 -6.02 -18.53
N ILE A 345 -12.80 -5.74 -17.81
CA ILE A 345 -12.79 -5.63 -16.35
C ILE A 345 -13.00 -7.02 -15.74
N HIS A 346 -12.23 -7.36 -14.71
CA HIS A 346 -12.34 -8.62 -13.97
C HIS A 346 -12.73 -8.32 -12.52
N PRO A 347 -14.04 -8.16 -12.20
CA PRO A 347 -14.48 -7.62 -10.91
C PRO A 347 -14.18 -8.52 -9.71
N LYS A 348 -14.03 -9.84 -9.94
CA LYS A 348 -13.64 -10.84 -8.93
C LYS A 348 -12.12 -11.03 -8.76
N ARG A 349 -11.30 -10.09 -9.24
CA ARG A 349 -9.83 -10.18 -9.21
C ARG A 349 -9.19 -8.86 -8.78
N GLU A 350 -8.37 -8.93 -7.73
CA GLU A 350 -7.56 -7.81 -7.25
C GLU A 350 -6.60 -7.25 -8.33
N MET A 351 -6.36 -5.95 -8.28
CA MET A 351 -5.30 -5.32 -9.06
C MET A 351 -3.91 -5.77 -8.54
N THR A 352 -3.03 -6.17 -9.45
CA THR A 352 -1.67 -6.64 -9.09
C THR A 352 -0.74 -5.47 -8.76
N LEU A 353 0.19 -5.66 -7.82
CA LEU A 353 1.20 -4.64 -7.44
C LEU A 353 1.94 -4.01 -8.64
N GLN A 354 2.26 -4.80 -9.68
CA GLN A 354 2.89 -4.28 -10.89
C GLN A 354 1.97 -3.27 -11.61
N MET A 355 0.72 -3.65 -11.89
CA MET A 355 -0.29 -2.76 -12.47
C MET A 355 -0.50 -1.48 -11.63
N CYS A 356 -0.47 -1.56 -10.29
CA CYS A 356 -0.50 -0.37 -9.44
C CYS A 356 0.70 0.55 -9.70
N GLN A 357 1.90 -0.02 -9.80
CA GLN A 357 3.13 0.73 -10.01
C GLN A 357 3.23 1.30 -11.43
N ASP A 358 2.80 0.55 -12.44
CA ASP A 358 2.72 0.99 -13.84
C ASP A 358 1.79 2.21 -13.95
N LEU A 359 0.61 2.17 -13.31
CA LEU A 359 -0.35 3.29 -13.26
C LEU A 359 0.21 4.50 -12.51
N ILE A 360 0.86 4.30 -11.36
CA ILE A 360 1.53 5.39 -10.63
C ILE A 360 2.57 6.05 -11.52
N THR A 361 3.47 5.28 -12.13
CA THR A 361 4.53 5.80 -12.98
C THR A 361 3.99 6.49 -14.23
N GLU A 362 2.95 5.97 -14.88
CA GLU A 362 2.29 6.64 -16.02
C GLU A 362 1.73 8.01 -15.60
N PHE A 363 1.01 8.07 -14.48
CA PHE A 363 0.37 9.32 -14.02
C PHE A 363 1.38 10.35 -13.52
N THR A 364 2.45 9.92 -12.85
CA THR A 364 3.49 10.85 -12.35
C THR A 364 4.35 11.39 -13.48
N VAL A 365 4.68 10.57 -14.49
CA VAL A 365 5.37 11.03 -15.70
C VAL A 365 4.48 11.96 -16.52
N GLY A 366 3.21 11.62 -16.70
CA GLY A 366 2.23 12.46 -17.39
C GLY A 366 2.09 13.84 -16.74
N ALA A 367 1.99 13.89 -15.41
CA ALA A 367 1.94 15.12 -14.62
C ALA A 367 3.29 15.86 -14.47
N GLY A 368 4.36 15.41 -15.16
CA GLY A 368 5.67 16.07 -15.16
C GLY A 368 6.46 15.94 -13.85
N LEU A 369 6.07 15.03 -12.96
CA LEU A 369 6.68 14.87 -11.64
C LEU A 369 8.03 14.15 -11.75
N LYS A 370 9.08 14.77 -11.20
CA LYS A 370 10.47 14.30 -11.29
C LYS A 370 10.86 13.26 -10.22
N LYS A 371 9.98 13.02 -9.24
CA LYS A 371 10.18 12.13 -8.08
C LYS A 371 9.76 10.70 -8.41
N THR A 372 10.35 9.71 -7.75
CA THR A 372 10.06 8.28 -7.98
C THR A 372 9.05 7.76 -6.97
N TYR A 373 7.79 7.75 -7.39
CA TYR A 373 6.67 7.40 -6.52
C TYR A 373 6.29 5.93 -6.53
N THR A 374 5.79 5.45 -5.38
CA THR A 374 5.32 4.08 -5.18
C THR A 374 3.97 4.07 -4.47
N THR A 375 3.36 2.90 -4.36
CA THR A 375 2.10 2.68 -3.63
C THR A 375 2.14 3.10 -2.15
N HIS A 376 3.33 3.18 -1.53
CA HIS A 376 3.50 3.66 -0.15
C HIS A 376 3.67 5.20 -0.06
N SER A 377 3.87 5.89 -1.18
CA SER A 377 4.06 7.34 -1.24
C SER A 377 2.79 8.10 -0.88
N PHE A 378 1.61 7.60 -1.27
CA PHE A 378 0.32 8.15 -0.85
C PHE A 378 0.12 8.02 0.67
N ARG A 379 0.43 6.84 1.25
CA ARG A 379 0.35 6.60 2.70
C ARG A 379 1.24 7.58 3.49
N ARG A 380 2.45 7.84 3.00
CA ARG A 380 3.40 8.76 3.66
C ARG A 380 2.98 10.22 3.50
N GLY A 381 2.58 10.60 2.29
CA GLY A 381 2.05 11.92 1.96
C GLY A 381 0.86 12.32 2.82
N GLY A 382 -0.16 11.46 2.91
CA GLY A 382 -1.33 11.70 3.73
C GLY A 382 -1.03 11.84 5.23
N ALA A 383 -0.14 10.98 5.75
CA ALA A 383 0.28 11.02 7.16
C ALA A 383 1.05 12.32 7.49
N GLN A 384 2.03 12.69 6.68
CA GLN A 384 2.77 13.94 6.84
C GLN A 384 1.88 15.17 6.63
N TYR A 385 0.96 15.13 5.66
CA TYR A 385 0.03 16.23 5.43
C TYR A 385 -0.84 16.49 6.67
N ARG A 386 -1.56 15.48 7.17
CA ARG A 386 -2.41 15.69 8.36
C ARG A 386 -1.63 16.03 9.61
N PHE A 387 -0.40 15.53 9.77
CA PHE A 387 0.40 15.84 10.97
C PHE A 387 1.06 17.24 10.93
N MET A 388 1.56 17.67 9.77
CA MET A 388 2.45 18.85 9.64
C MET A 388 2.00 19.88 8.60
N PHE A 389 1.60 19.47 7.39
CA PHE A 389 1.42 20.40 6.27
C PHE A 389 -0.02 20.88 6.06
N ALA A 390 -0.99 20.32 6.78
CA ALA A 390 -2.35 20.84 6.83
C ALA A 390 -2.38 22.24 7.48
N PRO A 391 -3.35 23.10 7.13
CA PRO A 391 -3.52 24.41 7.77
C PRO A 391 -3.68 24.33 9.29
N LEU A 392 -3.38 25.43 9.97
CA LEU A 392 -3.58 25.59 11.41
C LEU A 392 -5.03 25.22 11.79
N GLY A 393 -5.20 24.45 12.86
CA GLY A 393 -6.51 23.90 13.26
C GLY A 393 -7.07 22.74 12.41
N LYS A 394 -6.50 22.46 11.22
CA LYS A 394 -6.83 21.28 10.38
C LYS A 394 -5.82 20.13 10.51
N ARG A 395 -4.77 20.31 11.31
CA ARG A 395 -3.77 19.28 11.66
C ARG A 395 -4.33 18.27 12.68
N TRP A 396 -3.76 17.07 12.69
CA TRP A 396 -4.17 15.95 13.54
C TRP A 396 -3.15 15.66 14.63
N SER A 397 -3.61 15.45 15.86
CA SER A 397 -2.74 15.02 16.97
C SER A 397 -2.16 13.63 16.74
N LEU A 398 -1.03 13.32 17.38
CA LEU A 398 -0.32 12.04 17.19
C LEU A 398 -1.21 10.82 17.52
N ASN A 399 -2.20 10.97 18.41
CA ASN A 399 -3.18 9.93 18.72
C ASN A 399 -4.13 9.65 17.55
N ILE A 400 -4.64 10.68 16.89
CA ILE A 400 -5.46 10.54 15.68
C ILE A 400 -4.64 9.90 14.56
N VAL A 401 -3.39 10.35 14.36
CA VAL A 401 -2.47 9.78 13.37
C VAL A 401 -2.24 8.28 13.62
N ARG A 402 -1.92 7.88 14.86
CA ARG A 402 -1.72 6.46 15.26
C ARG A 402 -2.95 5.60 14.95
N TRP A 403 -4.13 6.04 15.38
CA TRP A 403 -5.38 5.32 15.17
C TRP A 403 -5.72 5.18 13.68
N TRP A 404 -5.70 6.30 12.95
CA TRP A 404 -6.13 6.35 11.55
C TRP A 404 -5.25 5.50 10.63
N GLY A 405 -3.93 5.52 10.82
CA GLY A 405 -3.01 4.69 10.04
C GLY A 405 -2.86 3.23 10.50
N GLY A 406 -3.54 2.83 11.59
CA GLY A 406 -3.51 1.47 12.12
C GLY A 406 -2.14 1.05 12.65
N TRP A 407 -1.47 1.92 13.42
CA TRP A 407 -0.23 1.61 14.12
C TRP A 407 -0.50 0.85 15.41
N ALA A 408 0.29 -0.17 15.72
CA ALA A 408 0.04 -1.03 16.88
C ALA A 408 0.43 -0.36 18.21
N ILE A 409 -0.29 -0.69 19.29
CA ILE A 409 -0.10 -0.11 20.64
C ILE A 409 1.32 -0.33 21.23
N GLY A 410 2.09 -1.29 20.70
CA GLY A 410 3.50 -1.52 21.04
C GLY A 410 4.51 -1.17 19.94
N GLU A 411 4.11 -0.50 18.85
CA GLU A 411 5.02 -0.11 17.78
C GLU A 411 5.82 1.13 18.21
N HIS A 412 7.16 1.02 18.22
CA HIS A 412 8.02 2.02 18.88
C HIS A 412 7.84 3.42 18.27
N VAL A 413 7.71 4.44 19.12
CA VAL A 413 7.34 5.82 18.74
C VAL A 413 8.25 6.36 17.65
N ASP A 414 9.57 6.15 17.76
CA ASP A 414 10.58 6.49 16.77
C ASP A 414 10.26 6.01 15.34
N THR A 415 9.55 4.88 15.19
CA THR A 415 9.20 4.33 13.87
C THR A 415 8.17 5.22 13.19
N LEU A 416 7.17 5.68 13.94
CA LEU A 416 6.19 6.66 13.48
C LEU A 416 6.85 8.04 13.31
N MET A 417 7.69 8.46 14.26
CA MET A 417 8.37 9.76 14.17
C MET A 417 9.36 9.80 12.99
N LYS A 418 10.06 8.72 12.64
CA LYS A 418 10.86 8.65 11.40
C LYS A 418 9.98 8.68 10.16
N TYR A 419 8.87 7.95 10.16
CA TYR A 419 7.92 7.97 9.03
C TYR A 419 7.42 9.40 8.71
N LEU A 420 7.20 10.21 9.74
CA LEU A 420 6.75 11.60 9.67
C LEU A 420 7.91 12.60 9.46
N LEU A 421 8.97 12.55 10.27
CA LEU A 421 10.00 13.59 10.40
C LEU A 421 11.29 13.37 9.59
N ASP A 422 11.55 12.20 8.98
CA ASP A 422 12.78 11.92 8.18
C ASP A 422 13.06 12.94 7.04
N SER A 423 12.08 13.79 6.71
CA SER A 423 12.18 14.84 5.70
C SER A 423 12.36 16.26 6.26
N LEU A 424 12.41 16.46 7.59
CA LEU A 424 12.46 17.79 8.22
C LEU A 424 13.86 18.30 8.55
N GLN A 425 14.84 17.43 8.81
CA GLN A 425 16.20 17.86 9.16
C GLN A 425 16.91 18.70 8.07
N SER A 426 16.37 18.76 6.85
CA SER A 426 16.83 19.64 5.77
C SER A 426 16.07 20.97 5.64
N TYR A 427 15.12 21.25 6.54
CA TYR A 427 14.26 22.44 6.52
C TYR A 427 14.18 23.18 7.86
N GLU A 428 14.75 22.64 8.94
CA GLU A 428 14.84 23.30 10.23
C GLU A 428 15.91 24.42 10.19
N THR A 429 15.46 25.66 10.03
CA THR A 429 16.30 26.87 10.13
C THR A 429 15.64 27.92 10.99
N GLY A 430 16.27 28.27 12.12
CA GLY A 430 15.82 29.33 13.03
C GLY A 430 15.20 28.77 14.32
N HIS A 431 16.00 28.75 15.40
CA HIS A 431 15.58 28.30 16.73
C HIS A 431 15.54 29.44 17.77
N ALA A 432 15.54 30.70 17.31
CA ALA A 432 15.79 31.88 18.13
C ALA A 432 14.75 32.14 19.24
N ASP A 433 13.51 31.66 19.06
CA ASP A 433 12.40 31.84 20.01
C ASP A 433 11.98 30.53 20.73
N ALA A 434 12.86 29.51 20.71
CA ALA A 434 12.59 28.19 21.30
C ALA A 434 12.45 28.20 22.85
N LEU A 435 12.60 29.37 23.48
CA LEU A 435 12.45 29.61 24.94
C LEU A 435 11.27 30.53 25.26
N CYS A 436 10.37 30.79 24.32
CA CYS A 436 9.16 31.59 24.56
C CYS A 436 8.36 31.02 25.74
N PRO A 437 8.07 31.81 26.80
CA PRO A 437 7.57 31.29 28.08
C PRO A 437 6.09 30.89 28.09
N VAL A 438 5.44 30.79 26.92
CA VAL A 438 4.03 30.40 26.78
C VAL A 438 3.93 28.88 26.56
N PRO A 439 3.43 28.09 27.52
CA PRO A 439 3.40 26.64 27.38
C PRO A 439 2.48 26.20 26.23
N HIS A 440 3.04 25.47 25.27
CA HIS A 440 2.28 24.85 24.21
C HIS A 440 1.61 23.58 24.78
N GLU A 441 0.28 23.45 24.70
CA GLU A 441 -0.42 22.25 25.21
C GLU A 441 -0.21 21.06 24.23
N VAL A 442 0.93 20.39 24.39
CA VAL A 442 1.48 19.37 23.46
C VAL A 442 0.59 18.12 23.32
N ASP A 443 -0.32 17.90 24.27
CA ASP A 443 -1.32 16.83 24.24
C ASP A 443 -2.43 17.06 23.20
N LYS A 444 -2.67 18.33 22.83
CA LYS A 444 -3.75 18.76 21.91
C LYS A 444 -3.22 19.18 20.54
N SER A 445 -2.11 19.92 20.48
CA SER A 445 -1.42 20.27 19.22
C SER A 445 0.09 20.29 19.40
N PHE A 446 0.82 19.77 18.41
CA PHE A 446 2.28 19.68 18.40
C PHE A 446 2.97 21.06 18.62
N MET A 447 2.36 22.14 18.10
CA MET A 447 2.85 23.51 18.22
C MET A 447 1.89 24.42 19.02
N GLY A 448 0.99 23.86 19.84
CA GLY A 448 0.04 24.65 20.65
C GLY A 448 -1.02 25.45 19.87
N GLU A 449 -1.05 25.32 18.54
CA GLU A 449 -1.80 26.18 17.60
C GLU A 449 -3.31 26.23 17.81
N HIS A 450 -3.89 25.24 18.50
CA HIS A 450 -5.31 25.27 18.89
C HIS A 450 -5.63 26.45 19.81
N LEU A 451 -4.65 27.01 20.51
CA LEU A 451 -4.79 28.24 21.31
C LEU A 451 -5.05 29.48 20.44
N GLN A 452 -4.56 29.51 19.18
CA GLN A 452 -4.74 30.65 18.27
C GLN A 452 -6.11 30.68 17.57
N VAL A 453 -6.78 29.51 17.45
CA VAL A 453 -8.13 29.36 16.88
C VAL A 453 -9.21 29.09 17.94
N LYS A 454 -8.84 29.13 19.22
CA LYS A 454 -9.75 29.06 20.38
C LYS A 454 -10.58 30.36 20.45
N PRO A 455 -11.91 30.28 20.63
CA PRO A 455 -12.71 31.47 20.95
C PRO A 455 -12.21 32.13 22.23
N VAL A 456 -11.98 33.45 22.19
CA VAL A 456 -11.49 34.23 23.34
C VAL A 456 -12.39 34.01 24.54
N THR A 457 -11.83 33.48 25.64
CA THR A 457 -12.60 33.22 26.85
C THR A 457 -12.98 34.52 27.54
N THR A 458 -14.03 34.46 28.36
CA THR A 458 -14.46 35.60 29.19
C THR A 458 -13.36 36.09 30.14
N GLN A 459 -12.39 35.24 30.51
CA GLN A 459 -11.24 35.63 31.34
C GLN A 459 -10.17 36.36 30.53
N GLU A 460 -9.79 35.84 29.35
CA GLU A 460 -8.86 36.52 28.43
C GLU A 460 -9.42 37.89 28.01
N PHE A 461 -10.70 37.95 27.61
CA PHE A 461 -11.38 39.21 27.28
C PHE A 461 -11.40 40.22 28.44
N ARG A 462 -11.68 39.76 29.68
CA ARG A 462 -11.63 40.62 30.87
C ARG A 462 -10.22 41.13 31.15
N ALA A 463 -9.18 40.32 30.96
CA ALA A 463 -7.80 40.73 31.13
C ALA A 463 -7.40 41.81 30.12
N THR A 464 -7.67 41.60 28.82
CA THR A 464 -7.41 42.60 27.78
C THR A 464 -8.20 43.90 28.02
N THR A 465 -9.47 43.80 28.45
CA THR A 465 -10.30 44.97 28.77
C THR A 465 -9.76 45.74 29.98
N ALA A 466 -9.28 45.04 31.02
CA ALA A 466 -8.67 45.66 32.19
C ALA A 466 -7.35 46.38 31.85
N GLU A 467 -6.52 45.78 30.99
CA GLU A 467 -5.26 46.38 30.52
C GLU A 467 -5.51 47.64 29.69
N ILE A 468 -6.43 47.59 28.72
CA ILE A 468 -6.84 48.78 27.94
C ILE A 468 -7.38 49.89 28.86
N MET A 469 -8.19 49.53 29.87
CA MET A 469 -8.70 50.47 30.86
C MET A 469 -7.60 51.03 31.79
N ALA A 470 -6.52 50.29 32.04
CA ALA A 470 -5.37 50.77 32.80
C ALA A 470 -4.52 51.76 31.96
N GLN A 471 -4.25 51.44 30.70
CA GLN A 471 -3.51 52.31 29.78
C GLN A 471 -4.27 53.62 29.50
N LEU A 472 -5.59 53.57 29.30
CA LEU A 472 -6.43 54.77 29.16
C LEU A 472 -6.42 55.64 30.44
N LYS A 473 -6.40 55.03 31.63
CA LYS A 473 -6.24 55.76 32.90
C LYS A 473 -4.86 56.40 33.03
N ALA A 474 -3.79 55.74 32.60
CA ALA A 474 -2.44 56.29 32.61
C ALA A 474 -2.35 57.55 31.71
N ILE A 475 -2.84 57.45 30.46
CA ILE A 475 -2.91 58.57 29.51
C ILE A 475 -3.76 59.73 30.08
N SER A 476 -4.90 59.44 30.73
CA SER A 476 -5.74 60.45 31.36
C SER A 476 -5.05 61.14 32.55
N LEU A 477 -4.25 60.42 33.33
CA LEU A 477 -3.50 60.96 34.46
C LEU A 477 -2.35 61.86 33.97
N GLU A 478 -1.63 61.42 32.94
CA GLU A 478 -0.53 62.15 32.30
C GLU A 478 -1.01 63.45 31.64
N ALA A 479 -2.18 63.44 30.98
CA ALA A 479 -2.83 64.65 30.48
C ALA A 479 -3.22 65.62 31.62
N THR A 480 -3.73 65.09 32.75
CA THR A 480 -4.12 65.91 33.91
C THR A 480 -2.91 66.60 34.57
N LEU A 481 -1.81 65.86 34.75
CA LEU A 481 -0.53 66.39 35.25
C LEU A 481 0.06 67.44 34.28
N SER A 482 -0.09 67.22 32.97
CA SER A 482 0.37 68.16 31.93
C SER A 482 -0.37 69.50 31.97
N HIS A 483 -1.64 69.53 32.38
CA HIS A 483 -2.39 70.77 32.57
C HIS A 483 -1.98 71.54 33.84
N HIS A 484 -1.58 70.86 34.92
CA HIS A 484 -1.12 71.52 36.15
C HIS A 484 0.26 72.18 36.04
N ARG A 485 1.09 71.81 35.05
CA ARG A 485 2.44 72.39 34.86
C ARG A 485 2.49 73.69 34.03
N ARG A 486 1.36 74.24 33.58
CA ARG A 486 1.33 75.41 32.66
C ARG A 486 0.80 76.71 33.29
N ALA A 487 1.10 76.95 34.58
CA ALA A 487 0.47 78.05 35.34
C ALA A 487 1.38 78.84 36.32
N THR A 488 2.66 79.06 36.00
CA THR A 488 3.50 80.10 36.64
C THR A 488 4.51 80.72 35.65
N PRO A 489 4.81 82.04 35.73
CA PRO A 489 5.74 82.72 34.81
C PRO A 489 7.20 82.68 35.27
N SER A 490 8.13 82.85 34.32
CA SER A 490 9.58 82.98 34.55
C SER A 490 10.00 84.38 35.02
N PRO A 491 11.26 84.56 35.48
CA PRO A 491 12.12 85.44 34.68
C PRO A 491 13.59 84.98 34.49
N LEU A 492 14.07 85.19 33.26
CA LEU A 492 15.42 85.62 32.84
C LEU A 492 16.69 85.13 33.59
N SER A 493 17.50 84.33 32.89
CA SER A 493 18.98 84.43 32.90
C SER A 493 19.59 83.76 31.65
N HIS A 494 20.64 84.37 31.10
CA HIS A 494 21.53 83.90 30.01
C HIS A 494 22.99 84.13 30.48
N PRO A 495 24.06 83.68 29.78
CA PRO A 495 24.14 82.78 28.61
C PRO A 495 25.13 81.59 28.81
N ALA A 496 25.15 80.63 27.87
CA ALA A 496 26.38 80.01 27.32
C ALA A 496 26.05 79.05 26.15
N SER A 497 26.95 78.93 25.18
CA SER A 497 26.96 77.85 24.16
C SER A 497 28.33 77.15 24.21
N PRO A 498 28.47 75.93 23.67
CA PRO A 498 28.95 75.85 22.29
C PRO A 498 28.47 74.65 21.44
N ALA A 499 28.71 74.78 20.12
CA ALA A 499 28.96 73.72 19.12
C ALA A 499 27.84 72.73 18.67
N VAL A 500 27.45 72.91 17.41
CA VAL A 500 26.84 71.97 16.43
C VAL A 500 28.03 71.40 15.59
N PRO A 501 28.08 70.14 15.08
CA PRO A 501 27.09 69.45 14.22
C PRO A 501 26.72 68.00 14.62
N LEU A 502 25.61 67.37 14.20
CA LEU A 502 24.73 67.44 13.01
C LEU A 502 25.18 66.58 11.80
N SER A 503 24.49 65.46 11.57
CA SER A 503 24.34 64.80 10.24
C SER A 503 23.18 63.79 10.25
N ALA A 504 22.04 64.20 9.68
CA ALA A 504 21.16 63.32 8.91
C ALA A 504 21.54 63.50 7.40
N PRO A 505 20.90 62.90 6.35
CA PRO A 505 19.44 62.94 6.16
C PRO A 505 18.76 61.79 5.33
N THR A 506 17.42 61.87 5.26
CA THR A 506 16.51 61.44 4.16
C THR A 506 16.30 59.96 3.79
N GLN A 507 15.02 59.60 3.67
CA GLN A 507 14.50 58.60 2.71
C GLN A 507 14.43 59.19 1.29
N PRO A 508 14.07 58.41 0.25
CA PRO A 508 12.69 58.60 -0.25
C PRO A 508 11.97 57.33 -0.80
N ILE A 509 10.67 57.50 -1.06
CA ILE A 509 9.69 56.71 -1.84
C ILE A 509 9.35 57.57 -3.11
N PRO A 510 8.63 57.15 -4.18
CA PRO A 510 8.14 55.85 -4.63
C PRO A 510 8.78 55.53 -6.03
N PRO A 511 8.16 55.20 -7.22
CA PRO A 511 6.77 54.93 -7.65
C PRO A 511 6.57 53.56 -8.40
N SER A 512 5.42 53.42 -9.06
CA SER A 512 4.97 52.30 -9.92
C SER A 512 5.35 52.47 -11.41
N ASN A 513 5.39 51.39 -12.20
CA ASN A 513 5.05 51.44 -13.64
C ASN A 513 4.60 50.09 -14.26
N THR A 514 4.02 50.17 -15.47
CA THR A 514 3.26 49.13 -16.21
C THR A 514 4.10 48.14 -17.04
N PRO A 515 3.50 47.02 -17.52
CA PRO A 515 4.24 45.93 -18.20
C PRO A 515 4.39 46.12 -19.73
N PRO A 516 5.39 45.47 -20.36
CA PRO A 516 5.51 45.35 -21.81
C PRO A 516 4.75 44.12 -22.37
N ASN A 517 4.49 44.16 -23.67
CA ASN A 517 3.87 43.12 -24.50
C ASN A 517 4.81 42.78 -25.68
N VAL A 518 4.45 41.79 -26.52
CA VAL A 518 5.14 41.40 -27.78
C VAL A 518 6.51 40.70 -27.49
N SER A 519 6.94 39.63 -28.15
CA SER A 519 6.63 39.20 -29.53
C SER A 519 6.42 37.68 -29.70
N THR A 520 5.53 37.36 -30.65
CA THR A 520 5.44 36.04 -31.30
C THR A 520 6.69 35.70 -32.11
N SER A 521 7.10 34.43 -32.11
CA SER A 521 7.91 33.84 -33.17
C SER A 521 7.24 32.56 -33.71
N ASN A 522 6.74 32.62 -34.94
CA ASN A 522 6.29 31.44 -35.65
C ASN A 522 7.51 30.59 -36.05
N THR A 523 7.40 29.26 -35.99
CA THR A 523 8.31 28.36 -36.71
C THR A 523 7.50 27.26 -37.38
N THR A 524 7.45 27.32 -38.71
CA THR A 524 6.55 26.50 -39.53
C THR A 524 6.97 25.02 -39.55
N SER A 525 5.96 24.14 -39.49
CA SER A 525 6.10 22.68 -39.55
C SER A 525 6.80 22.16 -40.80
N ARG A 526 7.44 20.99 -40.69
CA ARG A 526 7.59 20.05 -41.84
C ARG A 526 7.34 18.60 -41.37
N PRO A 527 6.59 17.73 -42.10
CA PRO A 527 5.93 16.59 -41.47
C PRO A 527 6.34 15.21 -42.01
N ILE A 528 7.00 14.39 -41.18
CA ILE A 528 7.26 12.94 -41.37
C ILE A 528 7.26 12.32 -39.95
N SER A 529 6.64 11.17 -39.63
CA SER A 529 5.97 10.13 -40.44
C SER A 529 4.57 9.81 -39.89
N ARG A 530 3.76 9.08 -40.68
CA ARG A 530 2.43 8.59 -40.26
C ARG A 530 2.55 7.41 -39.29
N THR A 531 2.03 7.57 -38.07
CA THR A 531 1.53 6.42 -37.30
C THR A 531 0.25 5.88 -37.96
N PRO A 532 -0.01 4.55 -37.89
CA PRO A 532 -1.17 3.96 -38.55
C PRO A 532 -2.49 4.39 -37.89
N ILE A 533 -3.54 4.49 -38.72
CA ILE A 533 -4.90 4.78 -38.28
C ILE A 533 -5.32 3.78 -37.20
N SER A 534 -5.76 4.29 -36.05
CA SER A 534 -6.29 3.46 -34.97
C SER A 534 -7.57 2.77 -35.44
N GLU A 535 -7.54 1.44 -35.52
CA GLU A 535 -8.69 0.62 -35.89
C GLU A 535 -9.76 0.74 -34.80
N GLN A 536 -10.80 1.55 -35.05
CA GLN A 536 -11.85 1.87 -34.09
C GLN A 536 -12.68 0.62 -33.75
N VAL A 537 -12.25 -0.09 -32.71
CA VAL A 537 -12.98 -1.22 -32.15
C VAL A 537 -14.09 -0.71 -31.25
N GLU A 538 -15.33 -0.99 -31.61
CA GLU A 538 -16.48 -0.86 -30.71
C GLU A 538 -16.53 -2.04 -29.73
N VAL A 539 -16.96 -1.76 -28.49
CA VAL A 539 -16.97 -2.67 -27.35
C VAL A 539 -18.29 -2.57 -26.60
N ILE A 540 -18.93 -3.71 -26.38
CA ILE A 540 -20.25 -3.79 -25.73
C ILE A 540 -20.06 -3.79 -24.20
N ALA A 541 -20.98 -3.17 -23.45
CA ALA A 541 -20.97 -3.18 -21.99
C ALA A 541 -21.24 -4.61 -21.44
N GLY A 542 -20.59 -5.00 -20.35
CA GLY A 542 -20.75 -6.34 -19.73
C GLY A 542 -20.27 -7.56 -20.55
N VAL A 543 -19.97 -7.42 -21.85
CA VAL A 543 -19.54 -8.52 -22.72
C VAL A 543 -18.06 -8.83 -22.51
N ALA A 544 -17.77 -9.65 -21.51
CA ALA A 544 -16.44 -10.09 -21.11
C ALA A 544 -16.32 -11.62 -21.07
N ILE A 545 -15.11 -12.15 -21.30
CA ILE A 545 -14.82 -13.58 -21.07
C ILE A 545 -13.72 -13.70 -20.00
N PRO A 546 -14.04 -14.27 -18.82
CA PRO A 546 -13.08 -14.48 -17.74
C PRO A 546 -11.90 -15.36 -18.16
N ASP A 547 -10.74 -15.10 -17.54
CA ASP A 547 -9.59 -15.98 -17.67
C ASP A 547 -9.83 -17.32 -16.96
N LEU A 548 -9.24 -18.38 -17.50
CA LEU A 548 -9.30 -19.70 -16.87
C LEU A 548 -8.31 -19.75 -15.71
N LYS A 549 -8.67 -20.44 -14.63
CA LYS A 549 -7.81 -20.64 -13.47
C LYS A 549 -6.53 -21.39 -13.87
N LYS A 550 -5.47 -21.28 -13.08
CA LYS A 550 -4.27 -22.12 -13.24
C LYS A 550 -4.48 -23.43 -12.49
N GLY A 551 -4.22 -24.56 -13.15
CA GLY A 551 -4.29 -25.90 -12.56
C GLY A 551 -4.94 -26.92 -13.49
N ASP A 552 -4.89 -28.18 -13.09
CA ASP A 552 -5.20 -29.37 -13.88
C ASP A 552 -6.62 -29.41 -14.44
N ARG A 553 -7.57 -28.77 -13.76
CA ARG A 553 -9.00 -28.72 -14.15
C ARG A 553 -9.39 -27.44 -14.89
N ALA A 554 -8.42 -26.62 -15.30
CA ALA A 554 -8.66 -25.36 -16.03
C ALA A 554 -9.42 -25.53 -17.36
N TRP A 555 -9.38 -26.73 -17.96
CA TRP A 555 -10.09 -27.03 -19.21
C TRP A 555 -11.57 -27.37 -18.95
N LEU A 556 -11.93 -27.84 -17.75
CA LEU A 556 -13.32 -27.98 -17.32
C LEU A 556 -13.97 -26.61 -17.03
N ASP A 557 -13.20 -25.64 -16.51
CA ASP A 557 -13.65 -24.23 -16.49
C ASP A 557 -13.95 -23.74 -17.92
N ALA A 558 -13.19 -24.18 -18.94
CA ALA A 558 -13.41 -23.80 -20.35
C ALA A 558 -14.68 -24.43 -20.94
N VAL A 559 -14.95 -25.70 -20.61
CA VAL A 559 -16.20 -26.40 -20.96
C VAL A 559 -17.40 -25.76 -20.25
N ARG A 560 -17.31 -25.47 -18.94
CA ARG A 560 -18.40 -24.80 -18.19
C ARG A 560 -18.72 -23.43 -18.79
N GLN A 561 -17.70 -22.60 -19.07
CA GLN A 561 -17.88 -21.32 -19.74
C GLN A 561 -18.60 -21.48 -21.09
N TRP A 562 -18.31 -22.54 -21.85
CA TRP A 562 -18.92 -22.78 -23.16
C TRP A 562 -20.41 -23.17 -23.07
N GLU A 563 -20.76 -24.16 -22.25
CA GLU A 563 -22.11 -24.74 -22.21
C GLU A 563 -23.09 -24.04 -21.27
N HIS A 564 -22.60 -23.52 -20.14
CA HIS A 564 -23.44 -22.98 -19.07
C HIS A 564 -23.10 -21.51 -18.77
N GLY A 565 -21.85 -21.11 -18.96
CA GLY A 565 -21.33 -19.80 -18.55
C GLY A 565 -20.79 -19.83 -17.13
N ASP A 566 -21.02 -18.76 -16.38
CA ASP A 566 -20.63 -18.59 -14.98
C ASP A 566 -21.48 -17.46 -14.36
N GLU A 567 -22.63 -17.82 -13.79
CA GLU A 567 -23.63 -16.86 -13.27
C GLU A 567 -23.06 -15.96 -12.16
N ASN A 568 -22.17 -16.51 -11.32
CA ASN A 568 -21.42 -15.78 -10.28
C ASN A 568 -20.48 -14.70 -10.84
N GLN A 569 -20.23 -14.71 -12.15
CA GLN A 569 -19.44 -13.71 -12.88
C GLN A 569 -20.28 -12.94 -13.91
N GLY A 570 -21.61 -13.17 -13.96
CA GLY A 570 -22.53 -12.58 -14.94
C GLY A 570 -22.38 -13.15 -16.36
N LEU A 571 -21.67 -14.27 -16.52
CA LEU A 571 -21.32 -14.83 -17.82
C LEU A 571 -22.43 -15.76 -18.34
N LYS A 572 -23.10 -15.38 -19.43
CA LYS A 572 -23.98 -16.30 -20.20
C LYS A 572 -23.15 -17.32 -20.99
N ALA A 573 -23.68 -18.53 -21.18
CA ALA A 573 -23.07 -19.62 -21.95
C ALA A 573 -22.49 -19.15 -23.29
N LEU A 574 -21.18 -19.35 -23.52
CA LEU A 574 -20.51 -18.76 -24.68
C LEU A 574 -21.05 -19.29 -26.02
N ARG A 575 -21.59 -20.52 -26.08
CA ARG A 575 -22.17 -21.08 -27.30
C ARG A 575 -23.34 -20.23 -27.83
N ASP A 576 -24.15 -19.70 -26.91
CA ASP A 576 -25.40 -18.98 -27.16
C ASP A 576 -25.20 -17.46 -27.31
N TRP A 577 -23.94 -16.99 -27.39
CA TRP A 577 -23.62 -15.58 -27.61
C TRP A 577 -24.00 -15.09 -29.02
N PRO A 578 -24.60 -13.88 -29.16
CA PRO A 578 -24.76 -13.20 -30.44
C PRO A 578 -23.44 -13.02 -31.20
N ARG A 579 -23.48 -12.96 -32.53
CA ARG A 579 -22.29 -12.96 -33.39
C ARG A 579 -21.39 -11.76 -33.13
N GLU A 580 -22.01 -10.60 -33.08
CA GLU A 580 -21.47 -9.28 -32.78
C GLU A 580 -20.73 -9.19 -31.45
N TRP A 581 -21.01 -10.08 -30.48
CA TRP A 581 -20.29 -10.16 -29.20
C TRP A 581 -18.88 -10.78 -29.33
N TYR A 582 -18.51 -11.31 -30.49
CA TYR A 582 -17.22 -11.98 -30.71
C TYR A 582 -16.62 -11.89 -32.13
N SER A 583 -17.35 -11.36 -33.12
CA SER A 583 -16.84 -11.09 -34.46
C SER A 583 -16.15 -9.72 -34.55
N ASP A 584 -15.62 -9.41 -35.74
CA ASP A 584 -15.26 -8.05 -36.18
C ASP A 584 -14.39 -7.28 -35.16
N GLY A 585 -14.85 -6.16 -34.59
CA GLY A 585 -14.09 -5.43 -33.55
C GLY A 585 -13.87 -6.25 -32.27
N MET A 586 -14.94 -6.87 -31.77
CA MET A 586 -14.94 -7.73 -30.58
C MET A 586 -14.05 -8.98 -30.73
N ARG A 587 -13.62 -9.34 -31.95
CA ARG A 587 -12.66 -10.43 -32.20
C ARG A 587 -11.37 -10.31 -31.39
N LYS A 588 -10.88 -9.08 -31.15
CA LYS A 588 -9.69 -8.81 -30.33
C LYS A 588 -9.98 -8.80 -28.82
N VAL A 589 -11.22 -8.49 -28.42
CA VAL A 589 -11.63 -8.38 -27.01
C VAL A 589 -12.02 -9.75 -26.45
N THR A 590 -12.97 -10.42 -27.10
CA THR A 590 -13.60 -11.67 -26.65
C THR A 590 -13.41 -12.81 -27.64
N GLY A 591 -13.43 -12.56 -28.95
CA GLY A 591 -13.47 -13.63 -29.97
C GLY A 591 -12.30 -14.60 -29.92
N ALA A 592 -11.10 -14.12 -29.62
CA ALA A 592 -9.94 -14.97 -29.36
C ALA A 592 -10.17 -15.93 -28.17
N LYS A 593 -10.69 -15.45 -27.04
CA LYS A 593 -11.01 -16.29 -25.87
C LYS A 593 -12.16 -17.25 -26.21
N ARG A 594 -13.25 -16.78 -26.84
CA ARG A 594 -14.41 -17.60 -27.23
C ARG A 594 -14.01 -18.78 -28.12
N SER A 595 -13.19 -18.52 -29.14
CA SER A 595 -12.68 -19.55 -30.07
C SER A 595 -11.85 -20.63 -29.36
N GLN A 596 -11.14 -20.29 -28.28
CA GLN A 596 -10.41 -21.28 -27.46
C GLN A 596 -11.36 -22.17 -26.65
N ARG A 597 -12.40 -21.60 -26.02
CA ARG A 597 -13.39 -22.39 -25.24
C ARG A 597 -14.15 -23.32 -26.18
N LYS A 598 -14.58 -22.80 -27.34
CA LYS A 598 -15.20 -23.59 -28.42
C LYS A 598 -14.34 -24.80 -28.81
N LEU A 599 -13.06 -24.58 -29.13
CA LEU A 599 -12.14 -25.63 -29.57
C LEU A 599 -11.90 -26.73 -28.53
N ILE A 600 -11.81 -26.36 -27.24
CA ILE A 600 -11.66 -27.32 -26.14
C ILE A 600 -12.96 -28.13 -25.99
N PHE A 601 -14.11 -27.47 -26.05
CA PHE A 601 -15.41 -28.12 -25.95
C PHE A 601 -15.70 -29.08 -27.11
N GLU A 602 -15.52 -28.67 -28.37
CA GLU A 602 -15.77 -29.53 -29.54
C GLU A 602 -14.92 -30.81 -29.49
N GLU A 603 -13.68 -30.73 -29.00
CA GLU A 603 -12.83 -31.92 -28.85
C GLU A 603 -13.23 -32.80 -27.66
N TYR A 604 -13.76 -32.22 -26.57
CA TYR A 604 -14.33 -32.95 -25.44
C TYR A 604 -15.62 -33.70 -25.84
N GLU A 605 -16.49 -33.05 -26.60
CA GLU A 605 -17.69 -33.65 -27.16
C GLU A 605 -17.36 -34.76 -28.16
N ARG A 606 -16.35 -34.56 -29.02
CA ARG A 606 -15.81 -35.59 -29.93
C ARG A 606 -15.15 -36.77 -29.21
N LEU A 607 -14.82 -36.64 -27.92
CA LEU A 607 -14.38 -37.73 -27.03
C LEU A 607 -15.52 -38.23 -26.11
N GLY A 608 -16.77 -38.06 -26.54
CA GLY A 608 -17.93 -38.60 -25.84
C GLY A 608 -18.20 -37.94 -24.49
N ARG A 609 -17.69 -36.72 -24.27
CA ARG A 609 -17.77 -35.99 -22.98
C ARG A 609 -17.19 -36.79 -21.81
N ASN A 610 -16.17 -37.61 -22.06
CA ASN A 610 -15.50 -38.46 -21.07
C ASN A 610 -14.18 -37.82 -20.61
N GLU A 611 -14.09 -37.46 -19.32
CA GLU A 611 -12.88 -36.82 -18.72
C GLU A 611 -11.64 -37.72 -18.82
N SER A 612 -11.77 -39.03 -18.62
CA SER A 612 -10.64 -39.97 -18.68
C SER A 612 -10.10 -40.13 -20.09
N GLU A 613 -10.95 -40.29 -21.11
CA GLU A 613 -10.50 -40.35 -22.51
C GLU A 613 -9.98 -39.00 -23.01
N PHE A 614 -10.52 -37.87 -22.53
CA PHE A 614 -9.96 -36.54 -22.84
C PHE A 614 -8.55 -36.34 -22.29
N ILE A 615 -8.32 -36.70 -21.01
CA ILE A 615 -7.01 -36.63 -20.37
C ILE A 615 -6.00 -37.58 -21.02
N LYS A 616 -6.44 -38.80 -21.37
CA LYS A 616 -5.65 -39.82 -22.07
C LYS A 616 -5.26 -39.39 -23.49
N ALA A 617 -6.15 -38.72 -24.21
CA ALA A 617 -5.87 -38.16 -25.53
C ALA A 617 -5.01 -36.88 -25.48
N TYR A 618 -5.12 -36.08 -24.40
CA TYR A 618 -4.40 -34.82 -24.22
C TYR A 618 -3.79 -34.66 -22.81
N PRO A 619 -2.66 -35.33 -22.50
CA PRO A 619 -1.96 -35.17 -21.23
C PRO A 619 -1.49 -33.73 -20.94
N GLU A 620 -1.45 -32.85 -21.95
CA GLU A 620 -1.24 -31.40 -21.82
C GLU A 620 -2.35 -30.67 -21.04
N ALA A 621 -3.53 -31.28 -20.88
CA ALA A 621 -4.66 -30.74 -20.11
C ALA A 621 -4.25 -30.39 -18.66
N HIS A 622 -3.41 -31.23 -18.05
CA HIS A 622 -2.84 -31.02 -16.72
C HIS A 622 -1.77 -29.90 -16.67
N LYS A 623 -1.18 -29.53 -17.81
CA LYS A 623 0.02 -28.69 -17.86
C LYS A 623 -0.33 -27.21 -18.02
N ARG A 624 -0.87 -26.81 -19.17
CA ARG A 624 -1.29 -25.43 -19.49
C ARG A 624 -2.31 -25.43 -20.62
N ILE A 625 -3.35 -24.60 -20.51
CA ILE A 625 -4.38 -24.39 -21.55
C ILE A 625 -3.79 -24.08 -22.93
N SER A 626 -2.71 -23.29 -23.03
CA SER A 626 -2.06 -23.03 -24.32
C SER A 626 -1.50 -24.30 -24.97
N LYS A 627 -0.85 -25.18 -24.19
CA LYS A 627 -0.34 -26.47 -24.67
C LYS A 627 -1.45 -27.44 -25.05
N LEU A 628 -2.56 -27.47 -24.29
CA LEU A 628 -3.77 -28.20 -24.67
C LEU A 628 -4.32 -27.71 -26.02
N ILE A 629 -4.49 -26.39 -26.20
CA ILE A 629 -4.97 -25.80 -27.45
C ILE A 629 -4.05 -26.14 -28.63
N ASP A 630 -2.73 -26.10 -28.44
CA ASP A 630 -1.76 -26.44 -29.50
C ASP A 630 -1.78 -27.95 -29.82
N ALA A 631 -1.97 -28.82 -28.83
CA ALA A 631 -2.14 -30.27 -29.02
C ALA A 631 -3.43 -30.59 -29.79
N ILE A 632 -4.57 -30.01 -29.40
CA ILE A 632 -5.85 -30.16 -30.11
C ILE A 632 -5.74 -29.63 -31.55
N ARG A 633 -5.05 -28.50 -31.79
CA ARG A 633 -4.78 -28.00 -33.15
C ARG A 633 -3.92 -28.95 -33.97
N LYS A 634 -2.86 -29.53 -33.39
CA LYS A 634 -2.01 -30.54 -34.05
C LYS A 634 -2.83 -31.77 -34.43
N SER A 635 -3.69 -32.24 -33.52
CA SER A 635 -4.63 -33.34 -33.73
C SER A 635 -5.65 -33.04 -34.84
N ASN A 636 -6.30 -31.87 -34.81
CA ASN A 636 -7.20 -31.42 -35.88
C ASN A 636 -6.52 -31.21 -37.23
N LYS A 637 -5.22 -30.87 -37.27
CA LYS A 637 -4.46 -30.85 -38.53
C LYS A 637 -4.18 -32.27 -39.04
N ALA A 638 -3.77 -33.19 -38.16
CA ALA A 638 -3.51 -34.59 -38.52
C ALA A 638 -4.77 -35.33 -39.01
N ARG A 639 -5.94 -35.00 -38.45
CA ARG A 639 -7.25 -35.56 -38.84
C ARG A 639 -7.91 -34.83 -40.03
N GLY A 640 -7.22 -33.92 -40.71
CA GLY A 640 -7.75 -33.17 -41.87
C GLY A 640 -8.83 -32.12 -41.58
N VAL A 641 -9.29 -32.00 -40.32
CA VAL A 641 -10.38 -31.10 -39.89
C VAL A 641 -10.05 -29.61 -40.15
N THR A 642 -8.77 -29.24 -40.14
CA THR A 642 -8.33 -27.86 -40.44
C THR A 642 -7.76 -27.74 -41.84
N ILE A 643 -8.52 -27.20 -42.80
CA ILE A 643 -7.98 -26.81 -44.11
C ILE A 643 -6.86 -25.78 -43.92
N GLY A 644 -5.69 -26.05 -44.51
CA GLY A 644 -4.52 -25.19 -44.41
C GLY A 644 -4.80 -23.80 -45.01
N ARG A 645 -4.82 -22.77 -44.17
CA ARG A 645 -5.02 -21.38 -44.62
C ARG A 645 -3.83 -20.95 -45.47
N ARG A 646 -3.99 -20.88 -46.81
CA ARG A 646 -2.99 -20.32 -47.72
C ARG A 646 -2.45 -19.00 -47.17
N SER A 647 -1.13 -18.90 -47.08
CA SER A 647 -0.46 -17.66 -46.68
C SER A 647 -0.83 -16.53 -47.66
N LYS A 648 -1.02 -15.31 -47.14
CA LYS A 648 -1.19 -14.10 -47.97
C LYS A 648 0.10 -13.68 -48.69
N ARG A 649 1.22 -14.37 -48.44
CA ARG A 649 2.46 -14.32 -49.25
C ARG A 649 2.77 -15.74 -49.70
N GLY A 650 2.72 -16.00 -51.00
CA GLY A 650 2.95 -17.34 -51.53
C GLY A 650 4.42 -17.74 -51.48
N SER A 651 4.73 -18.72 -50.64
CA SER A 651 5.86 -19.63 -50.83
C SER A 651 5.46 -21.01 -50.29
N VAL A 652 6.06 -22.06 -50.87
CA VAL A 652 5.90 -23.44 -50.44
C VAL A 652 7.30 -24.04 -50.30
N HIS A 653 7.68 -24.33 -49.07
CA HIS A 653 8.75 -25.24 -48.65
C HIS A 653 8.29 -25.87 -47.33
#